data_AF-A0A0D1YY85-F1
#
_entry.id   AF-A0A0D1YY85-F1
#
_cell.length_a   1.000
_cell.length_b   1.000
_cell.length_c   1.000
_cell.angle_alpha   90.00
_cell.angle_beta   90.00
_cell.angle_gamma   90.00
#
_symmetry.space_group_name_H-M   'P 1'
#
loop_
_entity.id
_entity.type
_entity.pdbx_description
1 polymer ?
#
loop_
_entity_poly.entity_id
_entity_poly.type
_entity_poly.pdbx_seq_one_letter_code
_entity_poly.pdbx_strand_id
1 'polypeptide(L)'
;MSVQKFDQWVNKHVELCPLNMLKDAVIGVNASYYLDLRLNGNGEEPLKHALGGLPFCLKKAIEDDLALLRQHGVTLVFVFDGLEYVNKSQPVSQSTESRRVQDEAWHHYLSGDSKRTVADFGKAKYPVDTMTRTLQRILVDNNVEFMVAPYSATAQLAYLLKLEDQYIDAVMGTTECFLFGVDRVVTDINLNKSALSLISKSLCEELLRVNDDMLRDAQLLLGTSFTPTFPPLESIAATKSTGIADAIQALNGAGKSVTQLCNIHREHPQVEALKYADRYKKAIMTIRHHVIMEKNGVVAPQNFDEAPGDVHEFVGQRLPEELFFYESKGLLGPEIPNWLTSGEVVLTLPGGVLDSEPYRRLVIEQLNPVRREALKILAESLHYYYQSRIIKVEPWVPQDTSNLTIEIRNTPALKGKLAQWKVRGSDVDTVMNDVGDAALFLPCLRSLKSSQFTEKTFTKGRPEYPALRSADEVLVNTVFRFMHVRGYVDDKHALTAWGKALESALAIADDESTIIGVEMLRLGLFTGNYATGTPVARTDKDYERKVYTNLISRIACLGRIRHKPMGFVGPLDRQLLTYAWKITAIRTSLRDLLETVITSMFLNGDIERERSDWTTLVQKLPFASDNGSGLGIAVKTYLDAVNDEPEITDTLKTTIKQQEGKYNWFQQLKGSGSLTKSLDQAWKIWDAVYAASQAPGIEVAQSKLLSEANEWLTTRR
;
A
#
# COMPACT_ATOMS: atom_id res chain seq x y z
N MET A 1 17.36 -3.12 -26.63
CA MET A 1 16.07 -3.68 -26.21
C MET A 1 16.26 -4.32 -24.84
N SER A 2 15.21 -4.54 -24.04
CA SER A 2 15.35 -5.31 -22.79
C SER A 2 15.33 -6.81 -23.09
N VAL A 3 15.92 -7.62 -22.20
CA VAL A 3 15.82 -9.08 -22.28
C VAL A 3 14.35 -9.49 -22.15
N GLN A 4 13.87 -10.33 -23.08
CA GLN A 4 12.55 -10.91 -23.03
C GLN A 4 12.46 -11.84 -21.82
N LYS A 5 11.62 -11.50 -20.85
CA LYS A 5 11.36 -12.32 -19.66
C LYS A 5 10.61 -13.60 -20.04
N PHE A 6 10.69 -14.61 -19.17
CA PHE A 6 10.06 -15.91 -19.44
C PHE A 6 8.54 -15.78 -19.66
N ASP A 7 7.83 -15.04 -18.79
CA ASP A 7 6.38 -14.80 -18.95
C ASP A 7 6.00 -14.25 -20.34
N GLN A 8 6.82 -13.36 -20.91
CA GLN A 8 6.57 -12.77 -22.24
C GLN A 8 6.72 -13.79 -23.36
N TRP A 9 7.61 -14.77 -23.20
CA TRP A 9 7.75 -15.87 -24.17
C TRP A 9 6.56 -16.83 -24.05
N VAL A 10 6.20 -17.22 -22.82
CA VAL A 10 5.16 -18.23 -22.60
C VAL A 10 3.75 -17.72 -22.93
N ASN A 11 3.49 -16.42 -22.87
CA ASN A 11 2.22 -15.83 -23.29
C ASN A 11 1.81 -16.15 -24.75
N LYS A 12 2.72 -16.69 -25.57
CA LYS A 12 2.43 -17.17 -26.93
C LYS A 12 1.85 -18.59 -26.98
N HIS A 13 1.88 -19.31 -25.86
CA HIS A 13 1.56 -20.73 -25.73
C HIS A 13 0.45 -20.96 -24.69
N VAL A 14 -0.48 -20.01 -24.57
CA VAL A 14 -1.59 -20.06 -23.61
C VAL A 14 -2.68 -21.02 -24.08
N GLU A 15 -3.08 -21.91 -23.19
CA GLU A 15 -4.22 -22.79 -23.35
C GLU A 15 -5.48 -22.17 -22.70
N LEU A 16 -6.66 -22.46 -23.23
CA LEU A 16 -7.93 -21.98 -22.64
C LEU A 16 -8.68 -23.14 -22.01
N CYS A 17 -9.02 -23.02 -20.72
CA CYS A 17 -9.89 -23.95 -20.02
C CYS A 17 -11.27 -23.31 -19.78
N PRO A 18 -12.34 -23.81 -20.40
CA PRO A 18 -13.70 -23.33 -20.17
C PRO A 18 -14.14 -23.46 -18.70
N LEU A 19 -14.78 -22.41 -18.15
CA LEU A 19 -15.20 -22.38 -16.74
C LEU A 19 -16.24 -23.46 -16.38
N ASN A 20 -17.03 -23.91 -17.35
CA ASN A 20 -18.02 -24.98 -17.14
C ASN A 20 -17.38 -26.33 -16.75
N MET A 21 -16.08 -26.52 -17.00
CA MET A 21 -15.33 -27.72 -16.60
C MET A 21 -14.79 -27.65 -15.17
N LEU A 22 -14.90 -26.49 -14.51
CA LEU A 22 -14.27 -26.19 -13.23
C LEU A 22 -15.27 -26.09 -12.08
N LYS A 23 -16.45 -26.70 -12.22
CA LYS A 23 -17.45 -26.69 -11.15
C LYS A 23 -16.85 -27.31 -9.89
N ASP A 24 -17.04 -26.63 -8.77
CA ASP A 24 -16.56 -27.00 -7.43
C ASP A 24 -15.03 -26.93 -7.27
N ALA A 25 -14.30 -26.42 -8.27
CA ALA A 25 -12.85 -26.23 -8.19
C ALA A 25 -12.47 -25.06 -7.27
N VAL A 26 -11.37 -25.22 -6.55
CA VAL A 26 -10.76 -24.19 -5.70
C VAL A 26 -9.47 -23.70 -6.33
N ILE A 27 -9.40 -22.40 -6.64
CA ILE A 27 -8.20 -21.79 -7.22
C ILE A 27 -7.52 -20.93 -6.16
N GLY A 28 -6.26 -21.26 -5.88
CA GLY A 28 -5.39 -20.42 -5.07
C GLY A 28 -4.82 -19.28 -5.91
N VAL A 29 -5.02 -18.04 -5.47
CA VAL A 29 -4.67 -16.83 -6.23
C VAL A 29 -3.54 -16.09 -5.55
N ASN A 30 -2.42 -15.89 -6.25
CA ASN A 30 -1.39 -14.96 -5.80
C ASN A 30 -1.94 -13.52 -5.92
N ALA A 31 -2.13 -12.86 -4.78
CA ALA A 31 -2.81 -11.58 -4.71
C ALA A 31 -2.01 -10.45 -5.40
N SER A 32 -0.69 -10.43 -5.24
CA SER A 32 0.20 -9.46 -5.87
C SER A 32 0.15 -9.57 -7.40
N TYR A 33 0.15 -10.80 -7.92
CA TYR A 33 -0.01 -11.08 -9.34
C TYR A 33 -1.37 -10.64 -9.87
N TYR A 34 -2.44 -11.00 -9.16
CA TYR A 34 -3.81 -10.63 -9.55
C TYR A 34 -4.00 -9.10 -9.60
N LEU A 35 -3.44 -8.37 -8.62
CA LEU A 35 -3.44 -6.91 -8.63
C LEU A 35 -2.63 -6.35 -9.79
N ASP A 36 -1.43 -6.87 -10.07
CA ASP A 36 -0.64 -6.42 -11.23
C ASP A 36 -1.40 -6.63 -12.55
N LEU A 37 -2.09 -7.77 -12.69
CA LEU A 37 -2.91 -8.05 -13.87
C LEU A 37 -4.04 -7.02 -14.05
N ARG A 38 -4.80 -6.72 -12.98
CA ARG A 38 -5.93 -5.78 -13.05
C ARG A 38 -5.53 -4.31 -13.07
N LEU A 39 -4.40 -3.96 -12.46
CA LEU A 39 -3.89 -2.58 -12.47
C LEU A 39 -3.07 -2.28 -13.72
N ASN A 40 -2.16 -3.19 -14.10
CA ASN A 40 -1.09 -2.93 -15.04
C ASN A 40 -1.17 -3.76 -16.34
N GLY A 41 -2.10 -4.72 -16.42
CA GLY A 41 -2.38 -5.52 -17.62
C GLY A 41 -3.49 -4.92 -18.50
N ASN A 42 -4.52 -4.34 -17.88
CA ASN A 42 -5.69 -3.82 -18.59
C ASN A 42 -5.58 -2.28 -18.73
N GLY A 43 -5.45 -1.79 -19.96
CA GLY A 43 -5.32 -0.34 -20.27
C GLY A 43 -6.58 0.50 -20.05
N GLU A 44 -7.50 0.05 -19.19
CA GLU A 44 -8.81 0.67 -18.95
C GLU A 44 -8.71 2.06 -18.31
N GLU A 45 -7.71 2.26 -17.47
CA GLU A 45 -7.45 3.54 -16.79
C GLU A 45 -5.99 3.95 -17.01
N PRO A 46 -5.68 4.63 -18.13
CA PRO A 46 -4.32 5.03 -18.46
C PRO A 46 -3.81 6.16 -17.55
N LEU A 47 -4.69 7.05 -17.08
CA LEU A 47 -4.33 8.22 -16.29
C LEU A 47 -4.27 7.97 -14.77
N LYS A 48 -4.43 6.74 -14.30
CA LYS A 48 -4.33 6.40 -12.85
C LYS A 48 -3.03 6.89 -12.22
N HIS A 49 -1.93 6.90 -12.98
CA HIS A 49 -0.62 7.41 -12.55
C HIS A 49 -0.58 8.91 -12.30
N ALA A 50 -1.36 9.67 -13.06
CA ALA A 50 -1.43 11.12 -12.93
C ALA A 50 -2.31 11.55 -11.75
N LEU A 51 -3.19 10.65 -11.28
CA LEU A 51 -4.11 10.91 -10.16
C LEU A 51 -3.63 10.31 -8.84
N GLY A 52 -2.96 9.15 -8.89
CA GLY A 52 -2.71 8.35 -7.69
C GLY A 52 -4.02 7.84 -7.08
N GLY A 53 -3.95 7.34 -5.84
CA GLY A 53 -5.12 6.84 -5.14
C GLY A 53 -5.60 5.45 -5.60
N LEU A 54 -6.80 5.06 -5.19
CA LEU A 54 -7.45 3.85 -5.70
C LEU A 54 -8.04 4.12 -7.10
N PRO A 55 -7.62 3.39 -8.16
CA PRO A 55 -8.18 3.52 -9.49
C PRO A 55 -9.71 3.30 -9.51
N PHE A 56 -10.43 4.00 -10.38
CA PHE A 56 -11.89 4.04 -10.37
C PHE A 56 -12.52 2.73 -10.87
N CYS A 57 -11.88 2.03 -11.79
CA CYS A 57 -12.40 0.79 -12.36
C CYS A 57 -12.08 -0.45 -11.50
N LEU A 58 -11.04 -0.38 -10.66
CA LEU A 58 -10.45 -1.56 -10.00
C LEU A 58 -11.48 -2.37 -9.20
N LYS A 59 -12.25 -1.70 -8.34
CA LYS A 59 -13.24 -2.40 -7.49
C LYS A 59 -14.26 -3.16 -8.33
N LYS A 60 -14.80 -2.52 -9.36
CA LYS A 60 -15.79 -3.14 -10.25
C LYS A 60 -15.18 -4.32 -11.02
N ALA A 61 -13.97 -4.17 -11.55
CA ALA A 61 -13.29 -5.25 -12.27
C ALA A 61 -13.08 -6.49 -11.39
N ILE A 62 -12.72 -6.28 -10.12
CA ILE A 62 -12.59 -7.38 -9.15
C ILE A 62 -13.95 -8.02 -8.88
N GLU A 63 -14.99 -7.22 -8.59
CA GLU A 63 -16.33 -7.73 -8.34
C GLU A 63 -16.90 -8.53 -9.53
N ASP A 64 -16.64 -8.08 -10.76
CA ASP A 64 -17.05 -8.76 -11.99
C ASP A 64 -16.34 -10.12 -12.15
N ASP A 65 -15.04 -10.19 -11.87
CA ASP A 65 -14.29 -11.47 -11.86
C ASP A 65 -14.83 -12.45 -10.81
N LEU A 66 -15.00 -11.96 -9.56
CA LEU A 66 -15.50 -12.77 -8.46
C LEU A 66 -16.91 -13.28 -8.75
N ALA A 67 -17.76 -12.43 -9.34
CA ALA A 67 -19.11 -12.81 -9.74
C ALA A 67 -19.11 -13.88 -10.84
N LEU A 68 -18.29 -13.72 -11.87
CA LEU A 68 -18.19 -14.70 -12.96
C LEU A 68 -17.78 -16.09 -12.46
N LEU A 69 -16.74 -16.15 -11.63
CA LEU A 69 -16.23 -17.41 -11.09
C LEU A 69 -17.22 -18.07 -10.14
N ARG A 70 -17.85 -17.28 -9.26
CA ARG A 70 -18.90 -17.76 -8.35
C ARG A 70 -20.10 -18.32 -9.12
N GLN A 71 -20.51 -17.69 -10.22
CA GLN A 71 -21.60 -18.20 -11.08
C GLN A 71 -21.30 -19.57 -11.69
N HIS A 72 -20.03 -19.91 -11.89
CA HIS A 72 -19.60 -21.20 -12.42
C HIS A 72 -19.26 -22.23 -11.32
N GLY A 73 -19.48 -21.88 -10.04
CA GLY A 73 -19.16 -22.75 -8.91
C GLY A 73 -17.66 -22.87 -8.62
N VAL A 74 -16.85 -21.90 -9.05
CA VAL A 74 -15.41 -21.86 -8.75
C VAL A 74 -15.20 -21.05 -7.47
N THR A 75 -14.47 -21.62 -6.51
CA THR A 75 -14.07 -20.95 -5.27
C THR A 75 -12.67 -20.36 -5.42
N LEU A 76 -12.46 -19.17 -4.88
CA LEU A 76 -11.15 -18.53 -4.85
C LEU A 76 -10.62 -18.43 -3.42
N VAL A 77 -9.32 -18.66 -3.26
CA VAL A 77 -8.58 -18.39 -2.02
C VAL A 77 -7.39 -17.51 -2.35
N PHE A 78 -7.36 -16.30 -1.80
CA PHE A 78 -6.27 -15.36 -2.05
C PHE A 78 -5.12 -15.55 -1.07
N VAL A 79 -3.88 -15.58 -1.58
CA VAL A 79 -2.67 -15.60 -0.76
C VAL A 79 -1.86 -14.35 -1.07
N PHE A 80 -1.61 -13.55 -0.04
CA PHE A 80 -0.79 -12.35 -0.10
C PHE A 80 0.65 -12.66 0.30
N ASP A 81 1.61 -11.93 -0.26
CA ASP A 81 2.99 -11.95 0.23
C ASP A 81 3.05 -11.33 1.64
N GLY A 82 3.87 -11.91 2.51
CA GLY A 82 4.19 -11.39 3.84
C GLY A 82 5.58 -10.76 3.86
N LEU A 83 6.44 -11.21 4.77
CA LEU A 83 7.80 -10.68 4.90
C LEU A 83 8.62 -10.81 3.61
N GLU A 84 9.54 -9.88 3.46
CA GLU A 84 10.55 -9.92 2.40
C GLU A 84 11.67 -10.89 2.78
N TYR A 85 12.05 -11.72 1.80
CA TYR A 85 13.24 -12.56 1.91
C TYR A 85 14.48 -11.81 1.42
N VAL A 86 15.65 -12.31 1.79
CA VAL A 86 16.93 -11.65 1.48
C VAL A 86 17.14 -11.57 -0.03
N ASN A 87 17.54 -10.40 -0.53
CA ASN A 87 17.73 -10.09 -1.96
C ASN A 87 16.45 -10.13 -2.82
N LYS A 88 15.26 -10.01 -2.23
CA LYS A 88 14.04 -9.78 -3.02
C LYS A 88 14.24 -8.54 -3.92
N SER A 89 13.93 -8.70 -5.20
CA SER A 89 14.06 -7.61 -6.17
C SER A 89 13.08 -6.48 -5.86
N GLN A 90 13.49 -5.23 -6.13
CA GLN A 90 12.59 -4.08 -5.99
C GLN A 90 11.38 -4.21 -6.92
N PRO A 91 10.19 -3.70 -6.51
CA PRO A 91 9.01 -3.69 -7.35
C PRO A 91 9.23 -2.98 -8.68
N VAL A 92 8.66 -3.51 -9.77
CA VAL A 92 8.80 -2.94 -11.14
C VAL A 92 8.27 -1.51 -11.22
N SER A 93 7.25 -1.16 -10.41
CA SER A 93 6.71 0.20 -10.29
C SER A 93 7.76 1.23 -9.89
N GLN A 94 8.79 0.80 -9.16
CA GLN A 94 9.90 1.65 -8.69
C GLN A 94 11.11 1.67 -9.62
N SER A 95 11.08 0.86 -10.70
CA SER A 95 12.18 0.79 -11.67
C SER A 95 12.47 2.15 -12.33
N THR A 96 13.73 2.36 -12.69
CA THR A 96 14.19 3.57 -13.40
C THR A 96 13.40 3.81 -14.68
N GLU A 97 13.04 2.73 -15.40
CA GLU A 97 12.29 2.82 -16.64
C GLU A 97 10.84 3.28 -16.40
N SER A 98 10.16 2.74 -15.38
CA SER A 98 8.81 3.18 -15.00
C SER A 98 8.78 4.68 -14.65
N ARG A 99 9.79 5.15 -13.92
CA ARG A 99 9.93 6.58 -13.57
C ARG A 99 10.17 7.45 -14.81
N ARG A 100 11.08 7.03 -15.69
CA ARG A 100 11.39 7.75 -16.95
C ARG A 100 10.14 7.95 -17.80
N VAL A 101 9.36 6.89 -17.99
CA VAL A 101 8.11 6.92 -18.77
C VAL A 101 7.09 7.89 -18.18
N GLN A 102 6.98 7.96 -16.85
CA GLN A 102 6.08 8.91 -16.19
C GLN A 102 6.54 10.37 -16.34
N ASP A 103 7.84 10.63 -16.28
CA ASP A 103 8.39 11.97 -16.52
C ASP A 103 8.19 12.41 -17.98
N GLU A 104 8.36 11.51 -18.94
CA GLU A 104 8.03 11.75 -20.35
C GLU A 104 6.53 12.05 -20.56
N ALA A 105 5.66 11.30 -19.88
CA ALA A 105 4.22 11.55 -19.93
C ALA A 105 3.85 12.95 -19.41
N TRP A 106 4.49 13.40 -18.31
CA TRP A 106 4.33 14.76 -17.80
C TRP A 106 4.88 15.82 -18.75
N HIS A 107 6.01 15.57 -19.42
CA HIS A 107 6.54 16.47 -20.44
C HIS A 107 5.55 16.63 -21.60
N HIS A 108 5.01 15.53 -22.12
CA HIS A 108 4.02 15.56 -23.20
C HIS A 108 2.73 16.28 -22.79
N TYR A 109 2.30 16.12 -21.53
CA TYR A 109 1.15 16.83 -21.00
C TYR A 109 1.38 18.35 -20.99
N LEU A 110 2.55 18.79 -20.51
CA LEU A 110 2.92 20.20 -20.47
C LEU A 110 3.11 20.81 -21.87
N SER A 111 3.48 20.02 -22.88
CA SER A 111 3.54 20.46 -24.28
C SER A 111 2.18 20.42 -25.02
N GLY A 112 1.10 19.96 -24.37
CA GLY A 112 -0.24 19.88 -24.95
C GLY A 112 -0.50 18.66 -25.84
N ASP A 113 0.38 17.65 -25.85
CA ASP A 113 0.19 16.42 -26.64
C ASP A 113 -0.57 15.36 -25.84
N SER A 114 -1.89 15.53 -25.77
CA SER A 114 -2.79 14.63 -25.03
C SER A 114 -2.72 13.16 -25.45
N LYS A 115 -2.49 12.87 -26.75
CA LYS A 115 -2.44 11.48 -27.24
C LYS A 115 -1.21 10.76 -26.71
N ARG A 116 -0.03 11.41 -26.75
CA ARG A 116 1.20 10.83 -26.20
C ARG A 116 1.17 10.74 -24.68
N THR A 117 0.61 11.74 -24.01
CA THR A 117 0.42 11.70 -22.54
C THR A 117 -0.31 10.44 -22.10
N VAL A 118 -1.45 10.12 -22.72
CA VAL A 118 -2.24 8.93 -22.38
C VAL A 118 -1.47 7.65 -22.71
N ALA A 119 -0.79 7.61 -23.85
CA ALA A 119 -0.01 6.44 -24.27
C ALA A 119 1.18 6.16 -23.34
N ASP A 120 1.91 7.20 -22.89
CA ASP A 120 3.07 7.03 -22.02
C ASP A 120 2.66 6.72 -20.59
N PHE A 121 1.64 7.38 -20.03
CA PHE A 121 1.11 6.98 -18.73
C PHE A 121 0.58 5.53 -18.74
N GLY A 122 0.00 5.07 -19.86
CA GLY A 122 -0.44 3.69 -20.03
C GLY A 122 0.68 2.65 -20.02
N LYS A 123 1.95 3.04 -20.25
CA LYS A 123 3.11 2.15 -20.19
C LYS A 123 3.70 2.04 -18.78
N ALA A 124 3.39 2.97 -17.88
CA ALA A 124 3.91 2.97 -16.53
C ALA A 124 3.30 1.83 -15.68
N LYS A 125 3.99 1.46 -14.59
CA LYS A 125 3.56 0.38 -13.68
C LYS A 125 3.13 0.94 -12.34
N TYR A 126 1.89 0.65 -11.95
CA TYR A 126 1.26 1.18 -10.75
C TYR A 126 1.69 0.34 -9.55
N PRO A 127 2.01 0.95 -8.39
CA PRO A 127 2.42 0.19 -7.22
C PRO A 127 1.26 -0.69 -6.72
N VAL A 128 1.54 -1.99 -6.63
CA VAL A 128 0.57 -3.01 -6.18
C VAL A 128 0.44 -2.99 -4.66
N ASP A 129 1.54 -2.78 -3.94
CA ASP A 129 1.61 -2.90 -2.47
C ASP A 129 0.65 -1.93 -1.76
N THR A 130 0.47 -0.72 -2.31
CA THR A 130 -0.46 0.28 -1.75
C THR A 130 -1.93 -0.15 -1.86
N MET A 131 -2.25 -1.13 -2.69
CA MET A 131 -3.60 -1.62 -2.93
C MET A 131 -3.94 -2.89 -2.13
N THR A 132 -2.97 -3.52 -1.46
CA THR A 132 -3.13 -4.77 -0.71
C THR A 132 -4.29 -4.72 0.28
N ARG A 133 -4.32 -3.70 1.16
CA ARG A 133 -5.39 -3.52 2.16
C ARG A 133 -6.76 -3.28 1.52
N THR A 134 -6.78 -2.59 0.39
CA THR A 134 -8.03 -2.34 -0.35
C THR A 134 -8.55 -3.63 -0.97
N LEU A 135 -7.67 -4.48 -1.54
CA LEU A 135 -8.08 -5.80 -2.02
C LEU A 135 -8.61 -6.67 -0.88
N GLN A 136 -7.89 -6.77 0.25
CA GLN A 136 -8.35 -7.53 1.42
C GLN A 136 -9.77 -7.11 1.84
N ARG A 137 -10.05 -5.79 1.89
CA ARG A 137 -11.38 -5.28 2.17
C ARG A 137 -12.42 -5.73 1.15
N ILE A 138 -12.13 -5.63 -0.15
CA ILE A 138 -13.04 -6.06 -1.21
C ILE A 138 -13.32 -7.57 -1.13
N LEU A 139 -12.31 -8.38 -0.81
CA LEU A 139 -12.46 -9.83 -0.64
C LEU A 139 -13.37 -10.17 0.54
N VAL A 140 -13.17 -9.53 1.69
CA VAL A 140 -14.04 -9.69 2.88
C VAL A 140 -15.47 -9.26 2.58
N ASP A 141 -15.66 -8.10 1.94
CA ASP A 141 -16.99 -7.60 1.53
C ASP A 141 -17.72 -8.59 0.58
N ASN A 142 -16.97 -9.42 -0.14
CA ASN A 142 -17.48 -10.43 -1.08
C ASN A 142 -17.45 -11.86 -0.53
N ASN A 143 -17.18 -12.06 0.77
CA ASN A 143 -17.05 -13.37 1.42
C ASN A 143 -16.03 -14.29 0.72
N VAL A 144 -14.90 -13.74 0.30
CA VAL A 144 -13.78 -14.50 -0.28
C VAL A 144 -12.68 -14.64 0.75
N GLU A 145 -12.22 -15.88 0.96
CA GLU A 145 -11.16 -16.18 1.92
C GLU A 145 -9.81 -15.67 1.43
N PHE A 146 -9.01 -15.20 2.38
CA PHE A 146 -7.61 -14.88 2.12
C PHE A 146 -6.73 -15.23 3.31
N MET A 147 -5.44 -15.38 3.03
CA MET A 147 -4.38 -15.39 4.04
C MET A 147 -3.17 -14.60 3.57
N VAL A 148 -2.33 -14.18 4.51
CA VAL A 148 -0.98 -13.69 4.21
C VAL A 148 0.01 -14.82 4.46
N ALA A 149 0.85 -15.13 3.49
CA ALA A 149 1.93 -16.10 3.65
C ALA A 149 3.03 -15.54 4.57
N PRO A 150 3.83 -16.37 5.27
CA PRO A 150 4.94 -15.86 6.07
C PRO A 150 5.95 -15.03 5.27
N TYR A 151 6.16 -15.42 3.99
CA TYR A 151 7.04 -14.72 3.07
C TYR A 151 6.41 -14.65 1.66
N SER A 152 6.60 -15.68 0.82
CA SER A 152 6.13 -15.66 -0.57
C SER A 152 4.78 -16.36 -0.70
N ALA A 153 3.81 -15.68 -1.31
CA ALA A 153 2.53 -16.25 -1.68
C ALA A 153 2.69 -17.44 -2.64
N THR A 154 3.62 -17.35 -3.59
CA THR A 154 3.90 -18.42 -4.56
C THR A 154 4.33 -19.71 -3.88
N ALA A 155 5.23 -19.63 -2.90
CA ALA A 155 5.68 -20.80 -2.13
C ALA A 155 4.54 -21.40 -1.29
N GLN A 156 3.75 -20.55 -0.63
CA GLN A 156 2.60 -20.98 0.17
C GLN A 156 1.52 -21.66 -0.70
N LEU A 157 1.22 -21.12 -1.88
CA LEU A 157 0.28 -21.71 -2.83
C LEU A 157 0.77 -23.07 -3.33
N ALA A 158 2.06 -23.19 -3.65
CA ALA A 158 2.65 -24.46 -4.05
C ALA A 158 2.57 -25.52 -2.94
N TYR A 159 2.71 -25.13 -1.67
CA TYR A 159 2.46 -26.00 -0.52
C TYR A 159 1.00 -26.45 -0.46
N LEU A 160 0.05 -25.51 -0.54
CA LEU A 160 -1.39 -25.80 -0.46
C LEU A 160 -1.87 -26.74 -1.57
N LEU A 161 -1.32 -26.62 -2.78
CA LEU A 161 -1.60 -27.49 -3.92
C LEU A 161 -1.12 -28.94 -3.72
N LYS A 162 -0.02 -29.13 -2.98
CA LYS A 162 0.63 -30.43 -2.77
C LYS A 162 0.17 -31.17 -1.52
N LEU A 163 -0.68 -30.55 -0.69
CA LEU A 163 -1.27 -31.20 0.47
C LEU A 163 -2.06 -32.45 0.05
N GLU A 164 -2.04 -33.51 0.87
CA GLU A 164 -2.79 -34.75 0.60
C GLU A 164 -4.30 -34.49 0.48
N ASP A 165 -4.83 -33.57 1.29
CA ASP A 165 -6.23 -33.14 1.23
C ASP A 165 -6.53 -32.18 0.05
N GLN A 166 -5.52 -31.81 -0.74
CA GLN A 166 -5.56 -30.84 -1.85
C GLN A 166 -6.44 -29.62 -1.56
N TYR A 167 -5.93 -28.68 -0.75
CA TYR A 167 -6.69 -27.50 -0.35
C TYR A 167 -7.06 -26.58 -1.53
N ILE A 168 -6.29 -26.67 -2.62
CA ILE A 168 -6.55 -25.99 -3.90
C ILE A 168 -6.27 -26.93 -5.06
N ASP A 169 -6.96 -26.74 -6.18
CA ASP A 169 -6.83 -27.53 -7.42
C ASP A 169 -5.90 -26.89 -8.46
N ALA A 170 -5.78 -25.56 -8.43
CA ALA A 170 -4.96 -24.80 -9.37
C ALA A 170 -4.39 -23.54 -8.72
N VAL A 171 -3.28 -23.04 -9.28
CA VAL A 171 -2.63 -21.81 -8.84
C VAL A 171 -2.74 -20.75 -9.94
N MET A 172 -3.25 -19.58 -9.58
CA MET A 172 -3.18 -18.37 -10.40
C MET A 172 -1.98 -17.52 -9.97
N GLY A 173 -1.05 -17.26 -10.88
CA GLY A 173 0.22 -16.61 -10.55
C GLY A 173 1.14 -16.39 -11.76
N THR A 174 2.36 -15.96 -11.47
CA THR A 174 3.43 -15.85 -12.49
C THR A 174 4.00 -17.23 -12.84
N THR A 175 4.78 -17.32 -13.91
CA THR A 175 5.53 -18.55 -14.25
C THR A 175 6.57 -18.95 -13.20
N GLU A 176 6.84 -18.13 -12.18
CA GLU A 176 7.71 -18.50 -11.05
C GLU A 176 7.13 -19.66 -10.22
N CYS A 177 5.82 -19.94 -10.33
CA CYS A 177 5.23 -21.14 -9.72
C CYS A 177 5.91 -22.44 -10.19
N PHE A 178 6.47 -22.47 -11.41
CA PHE A 178 7.21 -23.63 -11.93
C PHE A 178 8.46 -23.95 -11.12
N LEU A 179 9.09 -22.91 -10.53
CA LEU A 179 10.25 -23.05 -9.65
C LEU A 179 9.90 -23.81 -8.36
N PHE A 180 8.65 -23.73 -7.92
CA PHE A 180 8.12 -24.42 -6.75
C PHE A 180 7.43 -25.76 -7.10
N GLY A 181 7.60 -26.24 -8.33
CA GLY A 181 7.05 -27.53 -8.78
C GLY A 181 5.53 -27.53 -8.96
N VAL A 182 4.96 -26.39 -9.38
CA VAL A 182 3.59 -26.33 -9.91
C VAL A 182 3.66 -26.64 -11.42
N ASP A 183 2.81 -27.54 -11.92
CA ASP A 183 2.87 -27.94 -13.34
C ASP A 183 2.03 -27.07 -14.27
N ARG A 184 0.88 -26.57 -13.77
CA ARG A 184 -0.04 -25.73 -14.55
C ARG A 184 -0.37 -24.47 -13.77
N VAL A 185 -0.30 -23.34 -14.45
CA VAL A 185 -0.53 -22.01 -13.85
C VAL A 185 -1.61 -21.28 -14.63
N VAL A 186 -2.59 -20.75 -13.90
CA VAL A 186 -3.60 -19.84 -14.44
C VAL A 186 -3.01 -18.44 -14.52
N THR A 187 -3.06 -17.81 -15.70
CA THR A 187 -2.51 -16.46 -15.92
C THR A 187 -3.56 -15.37 -16.04
N ASP A 188 -4.78 -15.70 -16.45
CA ASP A 188 -5.84 -14.70 -16.59
C ASP A 188 -7.23 -15.34 -16.54
N ILE A 189 -8.21 -14.53 -16.15
CA ILE A 189 -9.64 -14.84 -16.20
C ILE A 189 -10.20 -14.10 -17.42
N ASN A 190 -10.53 -14.84 -18.48
CA ASN A 190 -11.06 -14.26 -19.70
C ASN A 190 -12.59 -14.12 -19.61
N LEU A 191 -13.04 -12.93 -19.21
CA LEU A 191 -14.48 -12.60 -19.10
C LEU A 191 -15.23 -12.83 -20.42
N ASN A 192 -14.64 -12.45 -21.56
CA ASN A 192 -15.29 -12.55 -22.88
C ASN A 192 -15.53 -13.99 -23.33
N LYS A 193 -14.58 -14.88 -23.01
CA LYS A 193 -14.65 -16.31 -23.39
C LYS A 193 -15.20 -17.20 -22.29
N SER A 194 -15.43 -16.66 -21.08
CA SER A 194 -15.79 -17.43 -19.89
C SER A 194 -14.86 -18.64 -19.71
N ALA A 195 -13.55 -18.37 -19.74
CA ALA A 195 -12.50 -19.38 -19.67
C ALA A 195 -11.29 -18.85 -18.89
N LEU A 196 -10.50 -19.76 -18.31
CA LEU A 196 -9.19 -19.47 -17.74
C LEU A 196 -8.11 -19.61 -18.79
N SER A 197 -7.16 -18.68 -18.78
CA SER A 197 -5.90 -18.78 -19.52
C SER A 197 -4.91 -19.58 -18.69
N LEU A 198 -4.34 -20.64 -19.26
CA LEU A 198 -3.44 -21.58 -18.59
C LEU A 198 -2.12 -21.72 -19.34
N ILE A 199 -1.08 -22.05 -18.58
CA ILE A 199 0.22 -22.41 -19.10
C ILE A 199 0.64 -23.73 -18.45
N SER A 200 1.14 -24.67 -19.26
CA SER A 200 1.75 -25.92 -18.79
C SER A 200 3.27 -25.87 -18.83
N LYS A 201 3.92 -26.29 -17.74
CA LYS A 201 5.37 -26.47 -17.65
C LYS A 201 5.87 -27.53 -18.63
N SER A 202 5.18 -28.67 -18.72
CA SER A 202 5.56 -29.78 -19.62
C SER A 202 5.56 -29.36 -21.09
N LEU A 203 4.62 -28.49 -21.49
CA LEU A 203 4.58 -27.92 -22.83
C LEU A 203 5.80 -27.03 -23.09
N CYS A 204 6.22 -26.24 -22.09
CA CYS A 204 7.41 -25.40 -22.21
C CYS A 204 8.68 -26.26 -22.37
N GLU A 205 8.80 -27.34 -21.60
CA GLU A 205 9.92 -28.30 -21.69
C GLU A 205 9.98 -28.98 -23.07
N GLU A 206 8.84 -29.40 -23.61
CA GLU A 206 8.74 -30.01 -24.95
C GLU A 206 9.15 -29.02 -26.05
N LEU A 207 8.61 -27.81 -26.03
CA LEU A 207 8.88 -26.78 -27.03
C LEU A 207 10.35 -26.32 -27.02
N LEU A 208 10.94 -26.21 -25.84
CA LEU A 208 12.33 -25.77 -25.66
C LEU A 208 13.33 -26.93 -25.73
N ARG A 209 12.87 -28.18 -25.67
CA ARG A 209 13.68 -29.42 -25.63
C ARG A 209 14.67 -29.43 -24.47
N VAL A 210 14.18 -29.08 -23.29
CA VAL A 210 14.96 -28.99 -22.04
C VAL A 210 14.32 -29.84 -20.94
N ASN A 211 15.12 -30.24 -19.95
CA ASN A 211 14.60 -30.82 -18.72
C ASN A 211 14.28 -29.73 -17.69
N ASP A 212 13.64 -30.13 -16.58
CA ASP A 212 13.25 -29.23 -15.49
C ASP A 212 14.40 -28.34 -14.98
N ASP A 213 15.55 -28.95 -14.64
CA ASP A 213 16.71 -28.21 -14.13
C ASP A 213 17.19 -27.13 -15.10
N MET A 214 17.26 -27.46 -16.40
CA MET A 214 17.69 -26.51 -17.43
C MET A 214 16.65 -25.39 -17.62
N LEU A 215 15.36 -25.70 -17.55
CA LEU A 215 14.29 -24.69 -17.64
C LEU A 215 14.34 -23.74 -16.43
N ARG A 216 14.44 -24.29 -15.21
CA ARG A 216 14.60 -23.52 -13.96
C ARG A 216 15.80 -22.58 -14.05
N ASP A 217 16.97 -23.11 -14.42
CA ASP A 217 18.20 -22.34 -14.47
C ASP A 217 18.12 -21.24 -15.55
N ALA A 218 17.54 -21.55 -16.72
CA ALA A 218 17.33 -20.57 -17.78
C ALA A 218 16.33 -19.47 -17.36
N GLN A 219 15.25 -19.82 -16.65
CA GLN A 219 14.29 -18.86 -16.09
C GLN A 219 14.96 -17.92 -15.08
N LEU A 220 15.79 -18.46 -14.18
CA LEU A 220 16.56 -17.66 -13.22
C LEU A 220 17.56 -16.72 -13.91
N LEU A 221 18.21 -17.14 -15.00
CA LEU A 221 19.12 -16.29 -15.79
C LEU A 221 18.40 -15.13 -16.50
N LEU A 222 17.15 -15.32 -16.93
CA LEU A 222 16.35 -14.22 -17.50
C LEU A 222 15.92 -13.19 -16.45
N GLY A 223 16.04 -13.54 -15.18
CA GLY A 223 15.75 -12.69 -14.03
C GLY A 223 14.31 -12.82 -13.55
N THR A 224 14.19 -13.08 -12.25
CA THR A 224 12.97 -13.38 -11.48
C THR A 224 12.94 -12.50 -10.23
N SER A 225 11.95 -12.69 -9.36
CA SER A 225 11.94 -12.11 -8.01
C SER A 225 13.15 -12.56 -7.15
N PHE A 226 13.78 -13.70 -7.47
CA PHE A 226 14.91 -14.28 -6.74
C PHE A 226 16.28 -13.90 -7.31
N THR A 227 16.36 -13.58 -8.61
CA THR A 227 17.63 -13.30 -9.31
C THR A 227 17.49 -12.13 -10.28
N PRO A 228 18.46 -11.20 -10.36
CA PRO A 228 18.50 -10.26 -11.46
C PRO A 228 18.78 -10.98 -12.80
N THR A 229 18.46 -10.31 -13.90
CA THR A 229 18.86 -10.81 -15.23
C THR A 229 20.38 -11.00 -15.28
N PHE A 230 20.84 -12.07 -15.91
CA PHE A 230 22.27 -12.33 -16.05
C PHE A 230 22.92 -11.24 -16.93
N PRO A 231 23.92 -10.48 -16.42
CA PRO A 231 24.42 -9.29 -17.11
C PRO A 231 24.92 -9.50 -18.55
N PRO A 232 25.57 -10.63 -18.90
CA PRO A 232 25.90 -10.93 -20.30
C PRO A 232 24.67 -11.00 -21.23
N LEU A 233 23.52 -11.47 -20.77
CA LEU A 233 22.29 -11.49 -21.57
C LEU A 233 21.76 -10.05 -21.80
N GLU A 234 21.89 -9.17 -20.80
CA GLU A 234 21.53 -7.75 -20.94
C GLU A 234 22.42 -7.04 -21.95
N SER A 235 23.74 -7.30 -21.91
CA SER A 235 24.69 -6.77 -22.89
C SER A 235 24.34 -7.19 -24.32
N ILE A 236 23.92 -8.44 -24.51
CA ILE A 236 23.47 -8.94 -25.82
C ILE A 236 22.16 -8.27 -26.26
N ALA A 237 21.22 -8.06 -25.32
CA ALA A 237 19.91 -7.44 -25.60
C ALA A 237 20.01 -5.98 -26.08
N ALA A 238 21.16 -5.33 -25.84
CA ALA A 238 21.45 -4.02 -26.41
C ALA A 238 21.50 -4.04 -27.95
N THR A 239 21.89 -5.17 -28.55
CA THR A 239 22.12 -5.28 -30.01
C THR A 239 21.11 -6.16 -30.74
N LYS A 240 20.58 -7.21 -30.10
CA LYS A 240 19.58 -8.12 -30.68
C LYS A 240 18.45 -8.43 -29.69
N SER A 241 17.37 -9.02 -30.18
CA SER A 241 16.36 -9.59 -29.28
C SER A 241 16.95 -10.80 -28.56
N THR A 242 16.86 -10.80 -27.23
CA THR A 242 17.44 -11.84 -26.36
C THR A 242 16.34 -12.40 -25.47
N GLY A 243 16.26 -13.72 -25.32
CA GLY A 243 15.25 -14.37 -24.46
C GLY A 243 15.66 -15.76 -23.98
N ILE A 244 14.67 -16.61 -23.69
CA ILE A 244 14.89 -17.95 -23.11
C ILE A 244 15.81 -18.84 -23.94
N ALA A 245 15.72 -18.76 -25.28
CA ALA A 245 16.58 -19.53 -26.17
C ALA A 245 18.07 -19.15 -26.02
N ASP A 246 18.39 -17.87 -25.83
CA ASP A 246 19.76 -17.41 -25.61
C ASP A 246 20.28 -17.83 -24.23
N ALA A 247 19.43 -17.82 -23.19
CA ALA A 247 19.78 -18.33 -21.87
C ALA A 247 20.12 -19.83 -21.90
N ILE A 248 19.31 -20.62 -22.61
CA ILE A 248 19.55 -22.06 -22.83
C ILE A 248 20.86 -22.27 -23.63
N GLN A 249 21.10 -21.47 -24.67
CA GLN A 249 22.34 -21.54 -25.45
C GLN A 249 23.57 -21.23 -24.58
N ALA A 250 23.49 -20.21 -23.73
CA ALA A 250 24.56 -19.87 -22.79
C ALA A 250 24.85 -21.02 -21.81
N LEU A 251 23.80 -21.65 -21.26
CA LEU A 251 23.94 -22.81 -20.38
C LEU A 251 24.56 -24.02 -21.09
N ASN A 252 24.14 -24.30 -22.32
CA ASN A 252 24.74 -25.38 -23.12
C ASN A 252 26.24 -25.15 -23.39
N GLY A 253 26.65 -23.89 -23.58
CA GLY A 253 28.07 -23.53 -23.72
C GLY A 253 28.89 -23.64 -22.43
N ALA A 254 28.23 -23.68 -21.27
CA ALA A 254 28.85 -23.72 -19.95
C ALA A 254 28.55 -25.04 -19.21
N GLY A 255 28.53 -26.17 -19.93
CA GLY A 255 28.37 -27.49 -19.32
C GLY A 255 27.04 -27.68 -18.56
N LYS A 256 26.00 -26.91 -18.92
CA LYS A 256 24.69 -26.89 -18.25
C LYS A 256 24.76 -26.46 -16.78
N SER A 257 25.71 -25.59 -16.44
CA SER A 257 25.91 -25.12 -15.06
C SER A 257 25.99 -23.60 -15.00
N VAL A 258 25.07 -22.97 -14.26
CA VAL A 258 25.10 -21.52 -13.98
C VAL A 258 26.39 -21.13 -13.26
N THR A 259 26.92 -21.99 -12.38
CA THR A 259 28.18 -21.70 -11.66
C THR A 259 29.37 -21.69 -12.61
N GLN A 260 29.44 -22.63 -13.56
CA GLN A 260 30.47 -22.60 -14.60
C GLN A 260 30.32 -21.39 -15.52
N LEU A 261 29.08 -21.03 -15.87
CA LEU A 261 28.79 -19.83 -16.66
C LEU A 261 29.28 -18.55 -15.97
N CYS A 262 29.04 -18.42 -14.66
CA CYS A 262 29.57 -17.32 -13.86
C CYS A 262 31.11 -17.30 -13.83
N ASN A 263 31.77 -18.47 -13.78
CA ASN A 263 33.23 -18.55 -13.83
C ASN A 263 33.80 -18.13 -15.20
N ILE A 264 33.13 -18.50 -16.30
CA ILE A 264 33.51 -18.07 -17.66
C ILE A 264 33.40 -16.54 -17.78
N HIS A 265 32.38 -15.93 -17.18
CA HIS A 265 32.15 -14.48 -17.20
C HIS A 265 32.67 -13.76 -15.94
N ARG A 266 33.65 -14.31 -15.22
CA ARG A 266 34.15 -13.75 -13.96
C ARG A 266 34.71 -12.34 -14.12
N GLU A 267 35.30 -12.03 -15.28
CA GLU A 267 35.85 -10.71 -15.60
C GLU A 267 34.78 -9.68 -16.03
N HIS A 268 33.51 -10.09 -16.16
CA HIS A 268 32.44 -9.16 -16.49
C HIS A 268 32.12 -8.27 -15.27
N PRO A 269 32.27 -6.93 -15.36
CA PRO A 269 32.21 -6.04 -14.18
C PRO A 269 30.92 -6.18 -13.36
N GLN A 270 29.77 -6.29 -14.03
CA GLN A 270 28.48 -6.44 -13.35
C GLN A 270 28.27 -7.83 -12.74
N VAL A 271 28.88 -8.89 -13.28
CA VAL A 271 28.78 -10.25 -12.72
C VAL A 271 29.52 -10.30 -11.39
N GLU A 272 30.72 -9.69 -11.35
CA GLU A 272 31.50 -9.53 -10.12
C GLU A 272 30.80 -8.63 -9.11
N ALA A 273 30.34 -7.45 -9.54
CA ALA A 273 29.66 -6.49 -8.65
C ALA A 273 28.40 -7.06 -7.99
N LEU A 274 27.62 -7.86 -8.73
CA LEU A 274 26.43 -8.51 -8.18
C LEU A 274 26.76 -9.75 -7.33
N LYS A 275 27.99 -10.25 -7.38
CA LYS A 275 28.36 -11.59 -6.87
C LYS A 275 27.37 -12.65 -7.37
N TYR A 276 27.11 -12.66 -8.68
CA TYR A 276 25.95 -13.37 -9.26
C TYR A 276 25.89 -14.85 -8.87
N ALA A 277 27.02 -15.55 -8.82
CA ALA A 277 27.08 -16.95 -8.41
C ALA A 277 26.57 -17.19 -6.98
N ASP A 278 26.84 -16.26 -6.05
CA ASP A 278 26.32 -16.32 -4.66
C ASP A 278 24.81 -16.11 -4.64
N ARG A 279 24.33 -15.08 -5.35
CA ARG A 279 22.89 -14.80 -5.49
C ARG A 279 22.13 -15.97 -6.09
N TYR A 280 22.69 -16.60 -7.12
CA TYR A 280 22.10 -17.78 -7.74
C TYR A 280 22.00 -18.95 -6.75
N LYS A 281 23.07 -19.25 -6.00
CA LYS A 281 23.03 -20.30 -4.98
C LYS A 281 21.98 -20.01 -3.91
N LYS A 282 21.91 -18.76 -3.44
CA LYS A 282 20.89 -18.31 -2.47
C LYS A 282 19.49 -18.47 -3.05
N ALA A 283 19.25 -18.09 -4.30
CA ALA A 283 17.96 -18.29 -4.95
C ALA A 283 17.53 -19.77 -4.98
N ILE A 284 18.44 -20.68 -5.32
CA ILE A 284 18.16 -22.13 -5.27
C ILE A 284 17.82 -22.59 -3.85
N MET A 285 18.56 -22.12 -2.84
CA MET A 285 18.28 -22.46 -1.43
C MET A 285 16.94 -21.87 -0.96
N THR A 286 16.63 -20.62 -1.32
CA THR A 286 15.34 -19.98 -1.04
C THR A 286 14.19 -20.78 -1.66
N ILE A 287 14.31 -21.20 -2.92
CA ILE A 287 13.26 -21.98 -3.60
C ILE A 287 13.06 -23.35 -2.96
N ARG A 288 14.15 -24.06 -2.61
CA ARG A 288 14.10 -25.42 -2.04
C ARG A 288 13.65 -25.45 -0.58
N HIS A 289 14.04 -24.44 0.19
CA HIS A 289 13.83 -24.36 1.64
C HIS A 289 13.00 -23.13 2.03
N HIS A 290 12.08 -22.71 1.16
CA HIS A 290 11.25 -21.54 1.44
C HIS A 290 10.44 -21.76 2.71
N VAL A 291 10.30 -20.71 3.52
CA VAL A 291 9.52 -20.79 4.76
C VAL A 291 8.03 -20.63 4.44
N ILE A 292 7.25 -21.62 4.87
CA ILE A 292 5.78 -21.67 4.69
C ILE A 292 5.09 -21.82 6.03
N MET A 293 3.77 -21.57 6.06
CA MET A 293 2.91 -21.89 7.19
C MET A 293 2.21 -23.22 6.90
N GLU A 294 2.47 -24.21 7.74
CA GLU A 294 1.87 -25.54 7.67
C GLU A 294 0.40 -25.53 8.15
N LYS A 295 -0.36 -26.57 7.82
CA LYS A 295 -1.78 -26.74 8.24
C LYS A 295 -1.98 -26.69 9.76
N ASN A 296 -0.97 -27.11 10.53
CA ASN A 296 -0.97 -27.07 12.00
C ASN A 296 -0.58 -25.69 12.59
N GLY A 297 -0.24 -24.70 11.73
CA GLY A 297 0.21 -23.37 12.13
C GLY A 297 1.71 -23.21 12.34
N VAL A 298 2.51 -24.27 12.20
CA VAL A 298 3.97 -24.21 12.31
C VAL A 298 4.54 -23.44 11.13
N VAL A 299 5.48 -22.52 11.41
CA VAL A 299 6.20 -21.76 10.38
C VAL A 299 7.62 -22.28 10.28
N ALA A 300 7.91 -23.02 9.22
CA ALA A 300 9.18 -23.71 9.05
C ALA A 300 9.66 -23.70 7.59
N PRO A 301 10.98 -23.83 7.36
CA PRO A 301 11.54 -24.09 6.04
C PRO A 301 11.04 -25.42 5.48
N GLN A 302 10.70 -25.45 4.19
CA GLN A 302 10.50 -26.72 3.49
C GLN A 302 11.78 -27.57 3.48
N ASN A 303 11.62 -28.89 3.47
CA ASN A 303 12.75 -29.84 3.46
C ASN A 303 13.76 -29.53 4.57
N PHE A 304 13.26 -29.31 5.80
CA PHE A 304 14.06 -28.84 6.93
C PHE A 304 15.29 -29.71 7.21
N ASP A 305 15.16 -31.04 7.09
CA ASP A 305 16.26 -32.00 7.33
C ASP A 305 17.43 -31.83 6.35
N GLU A 306 17.18 -31.24 5.17
CA GLU A 306 18.18 -30.96 4.14
C GLU A 306 18.62 -29.48 4.13
N ALA A 307 17.98 -28.63 4.94
CA ALA A 307 18.26 -27.21 4.97
C ALA A 307 19.61 -26.93 5.66
N PRO A 308 20.40 -25.98 5.15
CA PRO A 308 21.66 -25.60 5.79
C PRO A 308 21.38 -24.82 7.10
N GLY A 309 22.35 -24.81 8.03
CA GLY A 309 22.17 -24.17 9.35
C GLY A 309 22.03 -22.63 9.32
N ASP A 310 22.27 -22.02 8.17
CA ASP A 310 22.31 -20.58 7.92
C ASP A 310 21.12 -20.07 7.08
N VAL A 311 19.93 -20.69 7.20
CA VAL A 311 18.69 -20.30 6.49
C VAL A 311 18.40 -18.79 6.53
N HIS A 312 18.76 -18.14 7.63
CA HIS A 312 18.59 -16.71 7.82
C HIS A 312 19.36 -15.84 6.81
N GLU A 313 20.40 -16.36 6.14
CA GLU A 313 21.13 -15.65 5.09
C GLU A 313 20.36 -15.50 3.78
N PHE A 314 19.33 -16.32 3.54
CA PHE A 314 18.57 -16.30 2.29
C PHE A 314 17.05 -16.15 2.47
N VAL A 315 16.50 -16.46 3.66
CA VAL A 315 15.09 -16.17 3.99
C VAL A 315 14.95 -14.95 4.88
N GLY A 316 15.85 -14.75 5.85
CA GLY A 316 15.79 -13.63 6.79
C GLY A 316 15.69 -14.07 8.25
N GLN A 317 15.70 -13.10 9.17
CA GLN A 317 15.68 -13.36 10.62
C GLN A 317 14.32 -13.93 11.06
N ARG A 318 14.35 -14.93 11.95
CA ARG A 318 13.14 -15.62 12.43
C ARG A 318 12.37 -14.79 13.45
N LEU A 319 11.09 -14.58 13.20
CA LEU A 319 10.13 -14.02 14.16
C LEU A 319 9.36 -15.13 14.89
N PRO A 320 8.71 -14.82 16.03
CA PRO A 320 7.83 -15.77 16.71
C PRO A 320 6.66 -16.20 15.82
N GLU A 321 6.27 -17.47 15.90
CA GLU A 321 5.15 -18.04 15.12
C GLU A 321 3.82 -17.32 15.38
N GLU A 322 3.60 -16.87 16.62
CA GLU A 322 2.43 -16.05 16.98
C GLU A 322 2.31 -14.77 16.13
N LEU A 323 3.45 -14.16 15.76
CA LEU A 323 3.46 -12.95 14.93
C LEU A 323 3.06 -13.26 13.48
N PHE A 324 3.58 -14.36 12.92
CA PHE A 324 3.19 -14.84 11.59
C PHE A 324 1.71 -15.24 11.55
N PHE A 325 1.15 -15.75 12.65
CA PHE A 325 -0.28 -16.00 12.74
C PHE A 325 -1.11 -14.71 12.64
N TYR A 326 -0.73 -13.64 13.33
CA TYR A 326 -1.45 -12.36 13.22
C TYR A 326 -1.30 -11.72 11.84
N GLU A 327 -0.13 -11.85 11.23
CA GLU A 327 0.10 -11.47 9.84
C GLU A 327 -0.80 -12.28 8.88
N SER A 328 -0.89 -13.60 9.05
CA SER A 328 -1.70 -14.46 8.17
C SER A 328 -3.19 -14.14 8.20
N LYS A 329 -3.68 -13.55 9.30
CA LYS A 329 -5.04 -13.00 9.42
C LYS A 329 -5.21 -11.58 8.88
N GLY A 330 -4.14 -10.93 8.43
CA GLY A 330 -4.14 -9.55 7.93
C GLY A 330 -4.19 -8.49 9.04
N LEU A 331 -3.92 -8.85 10.30
CA LEU A 331 -3.94 -7.93 11.44
C LEU A 331 -2.73 -6.99 11.46
N LEU A 332 -1.60 -7.47 10.94
CA LEU A 332 -0.33 -6.77 10.86
C LEU A 332 0.20 -6.79 9.41
N GLY A 333 0.69 -5.65 8.93
CA GLY A 333 1.44 -5.54 7.69
C GLY A 333 2.90 -5.94 7.81
N PRO A 334 3.50 -6.41 6.72
CA PRO A 334 4.87 -6.92 6.75
C PRO A 334 5.92 -5.81 6.95
N GLU A 335 5.60 -4.52 6.71
CA GLU A 335 6.56 -3.41 6.75
C GLU A 335 7.32 -3.29 8.07
N ILE A 336 6.63 -3.21 9.22
CA ILE A 336 7.29 -3.07 10.53
C ILE A 336 8.12 -4.33 10.87
N PRO A 337 7.60 -5.57 10.71
CA PRO A 337 8.39 -6.79 10.80
C PRO A 337 9.62 -6.80 9.87
N ASN A 338 9.48 -6.36 8.62
CA ASN A 338 10.57 -6.29 7.65
C ASN A 338 11.69 -5.37 8.14
N TRP A 339 11.37 -4.17 8.64
CA TRP A 339 12.38 -3.28 9.20
C TRP A 339 13.08 -3.89 10.43
N LEU A 340 12.34 -4.65 11.24
CA LEU A 340 12.88 -5.39 12.39
C LEU A 340 13.72 -6.59 12.02
N THR A 341 13.56 -7.21 10.85
CA THR A 341 14.36 -8.37 10.41
C THR A 341 15.52 -7.96 9.52
N SER A 342 15.34 -7.00 8.59
CA SER A 342 16.36 -6.45 7.71
C SER A 342 17.34 -5.51 8.42
N GLY A 343 16.83 -4.65 9.31
CA GLY A 343 17.63 -3.65 10.01
C GLY A 343 17.73 -2.34 9.24
N GLU A 344 16.89 -2.16 8.23
CA GLU A 344 16.84 -0.98 7.38
C GLU A 344 15.40 -0.60 7.02
N VAL A 345 15.17 0.71 6.90
CA VAL A 345 13.98 1.31 6.30
C VAL A 345 14.40 1.91 4.97
N VAL A 346 14.04 1.25 3.88
CA VAL A 346 14.31 1.76 2.52
C VAL A 346 13.15 2.66 2.10
N LEU A 347 13.41 3.95 1.91
CA LEU A 347 12.43 4.94 1.49
C LEU A 347 12.53 5.19 -0.01
N THR A 348 11.39 5.25 -0.68
CA THR A 348 11.31 5.40 -2.13
C THR A 348 10.48 6.59 -2.55
N LEU A 349 10.85 7.23 -3.66
CA LEU A 349 10.00 8.24 -4.31
C LEU A 349 8.90 7.54 -5.12
N PRO A 350 7.61 7.81 -4.86
CA PRO A 350 6.54 7.28 -5.69
C PRO A 350 6.62 7.81 -7.12
N GLY A 351 6.12 7.02 -8.06
CA GLY A 351 6.10 7.37 -9.47
C GLY A 351 5.32 8.65 -9.80
N GLY A 352 5.82 9.45 -10.73
CA GLY A 352 5.17 10.66 -11.26
C GLY A 352 5.19 11.87 -10.31
N VAL A 353 5.69 11.70 -9.09
CA VAL A 353 5.81 12.75 -8.07
C VAL A 353 6.94 13.72 -8.40
N LEU A 354 6.85 14.97 -7.94
CA LEU A 354 7.98 15.90 -7.93
C LEU A 354 8.91 15.54 -6.76
N ASP A 355 10.16 15.23 -7.05
CA ASP A 355 11.18 15.13 -6.02
C ASP A 355 11.47 16.52 -5.44
N SER A 356 10.87 16.84 -4.29
CA SER A 356 10.92 18.17 -3.70
C SER A 356 11.34 18.16 -2.24
N GLU A 357 11.96 19.24 -1.80
CA GLU A 357 12.39 19.40 -0.41
C GLU A 357 11.24 19.22 0.59
N PRO A 358 10.04 19.80 0.39
CA PRO A 358 8.91 19.53 1.29
C PRO A 358 8.39 18.09 1.28
N TYR A 359 8.68 17.29 0.26
CA TYR A 359 8.32 15.87 0.24
C TYR A 359 9.41 15.04 0.94
N ARG A 360 10.68 15.30 0.64
CA ARG A 360 11.85 14.69 1.31
C ARG A 360 11.79 14.89 2.82
N ARG A 361 11.59 16.13 3.28
CA ARG A 361 11.46 16.46 4.71
C ARG A 361 10.34 15.68 5.39
N LEU A 362 9.19 15.54 4.75
CA LEU A 362 8.08 14.77 5.31
C LEU A 362 8.48 13.30 5.49
N VAL A 363 8.93 12.66 4.42
CA VAL A 363 9.15 11.20 4.39
C VAL A 363 10.39 10.80 5.19
N ILE A 364 11.45 11.59 5.16
CA ILE A 364 12.73 11.29 5.80
C ILE A 364 12.73 11.70 7.27
N GLU A 365 12.24 12.90 7.60
CA GLU A 365 12.36 13.46 8.94
C GLU A 365 11.06 13.38 9.73
N GLN A 366 9.97 13.96 9.21
CA GLN A 366 8.75 14.18 9.99
C GLN A 366 7.97 12.89 10.30
N LEU A 367 8.05 11.88 9.43
CA LEU A 367 7.43 10.57 9.65
C LEU A 367 8.33 9.59 10.45
N ASN A 368 9.62 9.90 10.62
CA ASN A 368 10.54 9.02 11.32
C ASN A 368 10.17 8.76 12.81
N PRO A 369 9.65 9.75 13.57
CA PRO A 369 9.14 9.50 14.92
C PRO A 369 8.01 8.47 14.97
N VAL A 370 7.09 8.47 14.00
CA VAL A 370 5.97 7.51 13.94
C VAL A 370 6.49 6.10 13.69
N ARG A 371 7.45 5.95 12.77
CA ARG A 371 8.13 4.65 12.52
C ARG A 371 8.83 4.14 13.77
N ARG A 372 9.52 5.02 14.49
CA ARG A 372 10.18 4.71 15.77
C ARG A 372 9.19 4.23 16.82
N GLU A 373 8.04 4.90 16.96
CA GLU A 373 6.97 4.50 17.89
C GLU A 373 6.42 3.11 17.54
N ALA A 374 6.10 2.86 16.27
CA ALA A 374 5.62 1.55 15.80
C ALA A 374 6.66 0.44 16.09
N LEU A 375 7.91 0.63 15.65
CA LEU A 375 9.00 -0.31 15.92
C LEU A 375 9.19 -0.60 17.40
N LYS A 376 9.11 0.43 18.25
CA LYS A 376 9.23 0.29 19.70
C LYS A 376 8.11 -0.56 20.28
N ILE A 377 6.85 -0.26 19.94
CA ILE A 377 5.68 -0.96 20.46
C ILE A 377 5.74 -2.46 20.11
N LEU A 378 6.11 -2.78 18.86
CA LEU A 378 6.23 -4.18 18.44
C LEU A 378 7.39 -4.86 19.18
N ALA A 379 8.58 -4.26 19.15
CA ALA A 379 9.79 -4.86 19.71
C ALA A 379 9.71 -5.12 21.23
N GLU A 380 9.00 -4.30 22.00
CA GLU A 380 8.80 -4.51 23.46
C GLU A 380 8.10 -5.82 23.83
N SER A 381 7.44 -6.46 22.86
CA SER A 381 6.79 -7.77 23.02
C SER A 381 7.64 -8.93 22.48
N LEU A 382 8.82 -8.64 21.93
CA LEU A 382 9.71 -9.61 21.30
C LEU A 382 11.00 -9.84 22.11
N HIS A 383 11.83 -10.80 21.66
CA HIS A 383 13.13 -11.08 22.28
C HIS A 383 14.05 -9.84 22.31
N TYR A 384 14.93 -9.75 23.31
CA TYR A 384 15.85 -8.62 23.51
C TYR A 384 16.70 -8.29 22.28
N TYR A 385 17.01 -9.31 21.46
CA TYR A 385 17.63 -9.13 20.15
C TYR A 385 16.95 -8.01 19.35
N TYR A 386 15.64 -8.08 19.17
CA TYR A 386 14.86 -7.08 18.41
C TYR A 386 14.76 -5.73 19.13
N GLN A 387 14.74 -5.72 20.47
CA GLN A 387 14.66 -4.49 21.27
C GLN A 387 15.94 -3.64 21.22
N SER A 388 17.08 -4.28 20.94
CA SER A 388 18.41 -3.65 20.91
C SER A 388 18.86 -3.19 19.52
N ARG A 389 18.05 -3.45 18.48
CA ARG A 389 18.39 -3.15 17.09
C ARG A 389 18.55 -1.64 16.86
N ILE A 390 19.51 -1.32 15.99
CA ILE A 390 19.66 -0.01 15.36
C ILE A 390 19.23 -0.19 13.91
N ILE A 391 18.18 0.53 13.51
CA ILE A 391 17.62 0.43 12.16
C ILE A 391 18.11 1.63 11.35
N LYS A 392 18.75 1.36 10.21
CA LYS A 392 19.21 2.39 9.28
C LYS A 392 18.06 2.91 8.45
N VAL A 393 18.04 4.19 8.11
CA VAL A 393 17.04 4.76 7.20
C VAL A 393 17.75 5.19 5.92
N GLU A 394 17.38 4.54 4.82
CA GLU A 394 18.00 4.72 3.51
C GLU A 394 17.03 5.44 2.55
N PRO A 395 17.20 6.75 2.32
CA PRO A 395 16.41 7.49 1.37
C PRO A 395 16.86 7.25 -0.07
N TRP A 396 15.94 7.44 -1.02
CA TRP A 396 16.25 7.41 -2.46
C TRP A 396 17.20 8.52 -2.93
N VAL A 397 17.44 9.52 -2.09
CA VAL A 397 18.31 10.67 -2.40
C VAL A 397 19.74 10.36 -1.96
N PRO A 398 20.76 10.60 -2.81
CA PRO A 398 22.16 10.48 -2.39
C PRO A 398 22.48 11.55 -1.34
N GLN A 399 22.56 11.14 -0.07
CA GLN A 399 22.92 12.01 1.05
C GLN A 399 23.65 11.21 2.13
N ASP A 400 24.31 11.91 3.06
CA ASP A 400 24.88 11.26 4.24
C ASP A 400 23.78 10.73 5.15
N THR A 401 23.70 9.40 5.27
CA THR A 401 22.72 8.69 6.09
C THR A 401 23.27 8.26 7.45
N SER A 402 24.51 8.63 7.79
CA SER A 402 25.19 8.19 9.01
C SER A 402 24.40 8.51 10.29
N ASN A 403 23.65 9.62 10.28
CA ASN A 403 22.82 10.06 11.40
C ASN A 403 21.34 9.67 11.27
N LEU A 404 20.94 9.04 10.16
CA LEU A 404 19.55 8.63 9.90
C LEU A 404 19.33 7.21 10.39
N THR A 405 19.25 7.08 11.72
CA THR A 405 19.01 5.80 12.39
C THR A 405 17.84 5.88 13.37
N ILE A 406 17.22 4.73 13.61
CA ILE A 406 16.22 4.51 14.64
C ILE A 406 16.81 3.55 15.67
N GLU A 407 17.11 4.07 16.86
CA GLU A 407 17.59 3.28 17.98
C GLU A 407 16.42 2.87 18.89
N ILE A 408 15.96 1.63 18.76
CA ILE A 408 14.79 1.13 19.48
C ILE A 408 15.01 1.17 21.00
N ARG A 409 16.23 0.82 21.42
CA ARG A 409 16.61 0.79 22.84
C ARG A 409 16.49 2.17 23.51
N ASN A 410 16.86 3.22 22.78
CA ASN A 410 16.89 4.60 23.30
C ASN A 410 15.52 5.30 23.17
N THR A 411 14.54 4.65 22.53
CA THR A 411 13.16 5.14 22.48
C THR A 411 12.46 4.86 23.82
N PRO A 412 11.74 5.83 24.40
CA PRO A 412 11.00 5.65 25.65
C PRO A 412 10.07 4.43 25.64
N ALA A 413 9.95 3.76 26.77
CA ALA A 413 9.09 2.59 26.89
C ALA A 413 7.61 2.97 26.78
N LEU A 414 6.85 2.22 25.97
CA LEU A 414 5.44 2.50 25.69
C LEU A 414 4.51 1.45 26.30
N LYS A 415 4.96 0.19 26.39
CA LYS A 415 4.20 -0.94 26.94
C LYS A 415 3.55 -0.64 28.28
N GLY A 416 4.30 -0.05 29.23
CA GLY A 416 3.77 0.28 30.56
C GLY A 416 2.66 1.34 30.54
N LYS A 417 2.75 2.32 29.63
CA LYS A 417 1.73 3.36 29.44
C LYS A 417 0.48 2.78 28.77
N LEU A 418 0.67 1.99 27.71
CA LEU A 418 -0.42 1.45 26.92
C LEU A 418 -1.20 0.34 27.63
N ALA A 419 -0.53 -0.46 28.47
CA ALA A 419 -1.17 -1.54 29.24
C ALA A 419 -2.22 -1.04 30.25
N GLN A 420 -2.27 0.27 30.52
CA GLN A 420 -3.27 0.87 31.42
C GLN A 420 -4.68 0.87 30.83
N TRP A 421 -4.80 0.94 29.48
CA TRP A 421 -6.07 0.95 28.77
C TRP A 421 -6.72 -0.44 28.77
N LYS A 422 -7.79 -0.60 29.58
CA LYS A 422 -8.60 -1.82 29.69
C LYS A 422 -10.10 -1.52 29.87
N VAL A 423 -10.68 -0.75 28.94
CA VAL A 423 -12.12 -0.45 28.93
C VAL A 423 -12.89 -1.71 28.50
N ARG A 424 -13.89 -2.15 29.27
CA ARG A 424 -14.58 -3.44 29.06
C ARG A 424 -16.08 -3.40 29.36
N GLY A 425 -16.82 -4.38 28.86
CA GLY A 425 -18.24 -4.60 29.15
C GLY A 425 -19.10 -3.36 28.93
N SER A 426 -19.93 -3.02 29.91
CA SER A 426 -20.87 -1.88 29.81
C SER A 426 -20.20 -0.54 29.54
N ASP A 427 -18.91 -0.36 29.89
CA ASP A 427 -18.20 0.88 29.60
C ASP A 427 -17.86 1.01 28.11
N VAL A 428 -17.65 -0.11 27.40
CA VAL A 428 -17.52 -0.11 25.94
C VAL A 428 -18.87 0.20 25.30
N ASP A 429 -19.97 -0.36 25.82
CA ASP A 429 -21.31 -0.07 25.31
C ASP A 429 -21.63 1.43 25.37
N THR A 430 -21.16 2.15 26.40
CA THR A 430 -21.34 3.62 26.46
C THR A 430 -20.63 4.36 25.33
N VAL A 431 -19.51 3.85 24.83
CA VAL A 431 -18.81 4.42 23.67
C VAL A 431 -19.53 4.00 22.39
N MET A 432 -19.91 2.73 22.28
CA MET A 432 -20.50 2.14 21.08
C MET A 432 -21.94 2.61 20.80
N ASN A 433 -22.72 2.96 21.84
CA ASN A 433 -24.06 3.51 21.66
C ASN A 433 -24.05 4.87 20.93
N ASP A 434 -22.97 5.63 21.08
CA ASP A 434 -22.76 6.90 20.37
C ASP A 434 -22.20 6.70 18.94
N VAL A 435 -21.88 5.45 18.54
CA VAL A 435 -21.22 5.15 17.25
C VAL A 435 -22.18 5.23 16.07
N GLY A 436 -23.42 4.74 16.11
CA GLY A 436 -24.33 4.82 14.95
C GLY A 436 -23.65 4.46 13.60
N ASP A 437 -23.74 5.35 12.61
CA ASP A 437 -22.99 5.28 11.32
C ASP A 437 -21.59 5.96 11.36
N ALA A 438 -21.18 6.46 12.53
CA ALA A 438 -20.00 7.28 12.77
C ALA A 438 -18.71 6.44 12.97
N ALA A 439 -17.54 7.07 12.79
CA ALA A 439 -16.24 6.43 12.98
C ALA A 439 -15.87 6.35 14.47
N LEU A 440 -15.12 5.33 14.89
CA LEU A 440 -14.82 5.06 16.30
C LEU A 440 -14.08 6.19 17.04
N PHE A 441 -13.37 7.09 16.33
CA PHE A 441 -12.55 8.12 16.95
C PHE A 441 -13.36 9.18 17.69
N LEU A 442 -14.44 9.68 17.09
CA LEU A 442 -15.24 10.75 17.68
C LEU A 442 -15.92 10.30 19.00
N PRO A 443 -16.59 9.14 19.07
CA PRO A 443 -17.14 8.61 20.32
C PRO A 443 -16.06 8.39 21.40
N CYS A 444 -14.88 7.87 21.01
CA CYS A 444 -13.76 7.70 21.95
C CYS A 444 -13.26 9.04 22.51
N LEU A 445 -13.17 10.10 21.69
CA LEU A 445 -12.77 11.42 22.17
C LEU A 445 -13.83 12.01 23.11
N ARG A 446 -15.11 11.85 22.79
CA ARG A 446 -16.22 12.37 23.60
C ARG A 446 -16.35 11.67 24.94
N SER A 447 -16.12 10.35 25.00
CA SER A 447 -16.18 9.62 26.27
C SER A 447 -15.13 10.10 27.27
N LEU A 448 -13.94 10.49 26.80
CA LEU A 448 -12.86 11.06 27.64
C LEU A 448 -13.14 12.49 28.14
N LYS A 449 -14.23 13.15 27.73
CA LYS A 449 -14.68 14.41 28.34
C LYS A 449 -15.32 14.18 29.72
N SER A 450 -15.82 12.98 29.99
CA SER A 450 -16.41 12.61 31.28
C SER A 450 -15.32 12.16 32.24
N SER A 451 -15.11 12.90 33.33
CA SER A 451 -14.17 12.51 34.40
C SER A 451 -14.50 11.14 35.00
N GLN A 452 -15.79 10.81 35.10
CA GLN A 452 -16.26 9.51 35.58
C GLN A 452 -15.83 8.37 34.65
N PHE A 453 -15.84 8.60 33.33
CA PHE A 453 -15.36 7.60 32.37
C PHE A 453 -13.85 7.47 32.43
N THR A 454 -13.11 8.60 32.48
CA THR A 454 -11.65 8.60 32.59
C THR A 454 -11.16 7.77 33.78
N GLU A 455 -11.81 7.85 34.96
CA GLU A 455 -11.43 7.03 36.12
C GLU A 455 -11.57 5.51 35.87
N LYS A 456 -12.50 5.09 35.01
CA LYS A 456 -12.73 3.69 34.66
C LYS A 456 -11.74 3.15 33.63
N THR A 457 -11.09 4.03 32.88
CA THR A 457 -10.07 3.62 31.90
C THR A 457 -8.81 3.06 32.56
N PHE A 458 -8.56 3.40 33.82
CA PHE A 458 -7.45 2.87 34.62
C PHE A 458 -7.85 1.58 35.33
N THR A 459 -7.05 0.52 35.16
CA THR A 459 -7.28 -0.73 35.88
C THR A 459 -6.87 -0.59 37.36
N LYS A 460 -7.83 -0.73 38.29
CA LYS A 460 -7.55 -0.80 39.73
C LYS A 460 -7.25 -2.27 40.12
N GLY A 461 -6.03 -2.55 40.57
CA GLY A 461 -5.63 -3.88 41.10
C GLY A 461 -4.91 -4.79 40.09
N ARG A 462 -4.81 -6.09 40.40
CA ARG A 462 -4.25 -7.10 39.48
C ARG A 462 -5.20 -7.28 38.30
N PRO A 463 -4.75 -7.14 37.05
CA PRO A 463 -5.62 -7.35 35.91
C PRO A 463 -6.01 -8.84 35.81
N GLU A 464 -7.29 -9.11 35.63
CA GLU A 464 -7.74 -10.41 35.11
C GLU A 464 -7.30 -10.51 33.64
N TYR A 465 -6.76 -11.67 33.28
CA TYR A 465 -6.29 -11.97 31.93
C TYR A 465 -7.06 -13.19 31.37
N PRO A 466 -7.48 -13.18 30.09
CA PRO A 466 -7.44 -12.05 29.15
C PRO A 466 -8.45 -10.95 29.55
N ALA A 467 -8.07 -9.69 29.30
CA ALA A 467 -8.87 -8.54 29.73
C ALA A 467 -9.95 -8.15 28.72
N LEU A 468 -9.70 -8.39 27.43
CA LEU A 468 -10.56 -7.97 26.31
C LEU A 468 -11.01 -9.20 25.51
N ARG A 469 -12.32 -9.35 25.31
CA ARG A 469 -12.94 -10.54 24.70
C ARG A 469 -13.66 -10.18 23.40
N SER A 470 -14.55 -9.18 23.43
CA SER A 470 -15.36 -8.82 22.26
C SER A 470 -14.57 -8.04 21.20
N ALA A 471 -15.03 -8.05 19.94
CA ALA A 471 -14.43 -7.26 18.86
C ALA A 471 -14.40 -5.77 19.19
N ASP A 472 -15.50 -5.24 19.76
CA ASP A 472 -15.62 -3.82 20.06
C ASP A 472 -14.71 -3.42 21.23
N GLU A 473 -14.53 -4.29 22.23
CA GLU A 473 -13.52 -4.10 23.29
C GLU A 473 -12.11 -3.96 22.71
N VAL A 474 -11.74 -4.83 21.76
CA VAL A 474 -10.43 -4.77 21.10
C VAL A 474 -10.26 -3.46 20.32
N LEU A 475 -11.26 -3.08 19.52
CA LEU A 475 -11.18 -1.90 18.65
C LEU A 475 -11.16 -0.59 19.44
N VAL A 476 -12.02 -0.44 20.45
CA VAL A 476 -12.07 0.76 21.29
C VAL A 476 -10.75 0.96 22.03
N ASN A 477 -10.20 -0.10 22.63
CA ASN A 477 -8.90 0.00 23.31
C ASN A 477 -7.74 0.23 22.34
N THR A 478 -7.82 -0.28 21.11
CA THR A 478 -6.85 0.03 20.04
C THR A 478 -6.86 1.53 19.72
N VAL A 479 -8.04 2.14 19.55
CA VAL A 479 -8.19 3.58 19.27
C VAL A 479 -7.66 4.41 20.44
N PHE A 480 -7.98 4.06 21.69
CA PHE A 480 -7.44 4.77 22.86
C PHE A 480 -5.91 4.71 22.94
N ARG A 481 -5.33 3.52 22.77
CA ARG A 481 -3.87 3.34 22.76
C ARG A 481 -3.23 4.15 21.62
N PHE A 482 -3.80 4.12 20.42
CA PHE A 482 -3.34 4.92 19.30
C PHE A 482 -3.38 6.42 19.59
N MET A 483 -4.49 6.94 20.13
CA MET A 483 -4.61 8.36 20.50
C MET A 483 -3.61 8.78 21.58
N HIS A 484 -3.32 7.89 22.53
CA HIS A 484 -2.29 8.11 23.56
C HIS A 484 -0.89 8.17 22.91
N VAL A 485 -0.52 7.21 22.04
CA VAL A 485 0.77 7.24 21.33
C VAL A 485 0.91 8.51 20.49
N ARG A 486 -0.13 8.90 19.76
CA ARG A 486 -0.13 10.11 18.93
C ARG A 486 -0.19 11.42 19.74
N GLY A 487 -0.35 11.38 21.06
CA GLY A 487 -0.40 12.55 21.93
C GLY A 487 -1.70 13.37 21.84
N TYR A 488 -2.78 12.76 21.35
CA TYR A 488 -4.13 13.33 21.47
C TYR A 488 -4.68 13.18 22.90
N VAL A 489 -4.16 12.20 23.63
CA VAL A 489 -4.48 11.91 25.02
C VAL A 489 -3.18 11.86 25.82
N ASP A 490 -3.20 12.39 27.05
CA ASP A 490 -2.04 12.38 27.96
C ASP A 490 -1.98 11.13 28.86
N ASP A 491 -0.93 11.05 29.67
CA ASP A 491 -0.71 9.95 30.64
C ASP A 491 -1.81 9.87 31.72
N LYS A 492 -2.68 10.89 31.84
CA LYS A 492 -3.84 10.92 32.76
C LYS A 492 -5.14 10.55 32.05
N HIS A 493 -5.06 10.09 30.81
CA HIS A 493 -6.19 9.77 29.95
C HIS A 493 -7.13 10.97 29.72
N ALA A 494 -6.58 12.19 29.72
CA ALA A 494 -7.29 13.43 29.41
C ALA A 494 -6.94 13.93 28.01
N LEU A 495 -7.91 14.60 27.36
CA LEU A 495 -7.69 15.19 26.03
C LEU A 495 -6.66 16.33 26.09
N THR A 496 -5.62 16.22 25.27
CA THR A 496 -4.66 17.31 25.05
C THR A 496 -5.29 18.43 24.22
N ALA A 497 -4.58 19.55 24.04
CA ALA A 497 -5.04 20.62 23.14
C ALA A 497 -5.29 20.08 21.71
N TRP A 498 -4.40 19.21 21.22
CA TRP A 498 -4.58 18.52 19.95
C TRP A 498 -5.72 17.51 19.96
N GLY A 499 -5.98 16.82 21.09
CA GLY A 499 -7.15 15.94 21.24
C GLY A 499 -8.47 16.70 21.10
N LYS A 500 -8.55 17.91 21.69
CA LYS A 500 -9.71 18.80 21.54
C LYS A 500 -9.85 19.34 20.12
N ALA A 501 -8.74 19.66 19.46
CA ALA A 501 -8.72 20.09 18.06
C ALA A 501 -9.20 18.98 17.11
N LEU A 502 -8.81 17.73 17.37
CA LEU A 502 -9.28 16.58 16.60
C LEU A 502 -10.79 16.36 16.80
N GLU A 503 -11.28 16.47 18.04
CA GLU A 503 -12.71 16.32 18.33
C GLU A 503 -13.56 17.40 17.66
N SER A 504 -13.11 18.66 17.65
CA SER A 504 -13.83 19.75 16.98
C SER A 504 -13.91 19.54 15.47
N ALA A 505 -12.86 19.03 14.85
CA ALA A 505 -12.85 18.71 13.42
C ALA A 505 -13.77 17.52 13.09
N LEU A 506 -13.68 16.43 13.85
CA LEU A 506 -14.53 15.24 13.66
C LEU A 506 -16.02 15.54 13.92
N ALA A 507 -16.33 16.48 14.81
CA ALA A 507 -17.70 16.94 15.01
C ALA A 507 -18.32 17.59 13.74
N ILE A 508 -17.48 18.11 12.83
CA ILE A 508 -17.91 18.63 11.53
C ILE A 508 -17.92 17.50 10.49
N ALA A 509 -16.83 16.76 10.38
CA ALA A 509 -16.64 15.69 9.41
C ALA A 509 -16.07 14.45 10.10
N ASP A 510 -16.95 13.51 10.45
CA ASP A 510 -16.53 12.26 11.09
C ASP A 510 -16.06 11.24 10.05
N ASP A 511 -14.84 11.42 9.56
CA ASP A 511 -14.20 10.53 8.59
C ASP A 511 -12.69 10.38 8.83
N GLU A 512 -12.09 9.35 8.22
CA GLU A 512 -10.64 9.13 8.30
C GLU A 512 -9.83 10.27 7.64
N SER A 513 -10.39 10.95 6.64
CA SER A 513 -9.79 12.10 5.97
C SER A 513 -9.50 13.24 6.94
N THR A 514 -10.39 13.44 7.90
CA THR A 514 -10.29 14.49 8.92
C THR A 514 -9.17 14.21 9.90
N ILE A 515 -8.99 12.94 10.31
CA ILE A 515 -7.87 12.54 11.17
C ILE A 515 -6.54 12.81 10.46
N ILE A 516 -6.43 12.41 9.19
CA ILE A 516 -5.23 12.67 8.37
C ILE A 516 -5.03 14.18 8.21
N GLY A 517 -6.10 14.95 7.97
CA GLY A 517 -6.05 16.40 7.86
C GLY A 517 -5.50 17.09 9.12
N VAL A 518 -5.92 16.64 10.31
CA VAL A 518 -5.38 17.15 11.58
C VAL A 518 -3.91 16.76 11.77
N GLU A 519 -3.50 15.54 11.39
CA GLU A 519 -2.09 15.16 11.41
C GLU A 519 -1.25 16.00 10.42
N MET A 520 -1.77 16.30 9.23
CA MET A 520 -1.11 17.22 8.29
C MET A 520 -0.98 18.65 8.83
N LEU A 521 -1.99 19.11 9.59
CA LEU A 521 -1.97 20.38 10.28
C LEU A 521 -0.86 20.41 11.34
N ARG A 522 -0.74 19.36 12.16
CA ARG A 522 0.33 19.19 13.17
C ARG A 522 1.72 19.21 12.55
N LEU A 523 1.86 18.61 11.37
CA LEU A 523 3.12 18.57 10.62
C LEU A 523 3.43 19.86 9.84
N GLY A 524 2.53 20.85 9.86
CA GLY A 524 2.71 22.14 9.19
C GLY A 524 2.72 22.04 7.66
N LEU A 525 1.99 21.08 7.09
CA LEU A 525 2.03 20.78 5.65
C LEU A 525 1.11 21.65 4.80
N PHE A 526 0.20 22.38 5.43
CA PHE A 526 -0.72 23.31 4.76
C PHE A 526 -0.03 24.64 4.50
N THR A 527 0.42 24.82 3.25
CA THR A 527 1.09 26.04 2.78
C THR A 527 0.51 26.48 1.43
N GLY A 528 0.62 27.76 1.11
CA GLY A 528 0.26 28.32 -0.21
C GLY A 528 1.36 28.24 -1.27
N ASN A 529 2.56 27.74 -0.91
CA ASN A 529 3.71 27.56 -1.81
C ASN A 529 3.38 26.54 -2.91
N TYR A 530 4.22 26.34 -3.92
CA TYR A 530 4.08 25.22 -4.87
C TYR A 530 4.53 23.88 -4.25
N ALA A 531 4.23 22.75 -4.88
CA ALA A 531 4.64 21.42 -4.37
C ALA A 531 6.16 21.23 -4.30
N THR A 532 6.91 22.00 -5.10
CA THR A 532 8.37 22.15 -5.05
C THR A 532 8.86 22.81 -3.76
N GLY A 533 7.99 23.50 -3.02
CA GLY A 533 8.32 24.33 -1.87
C GLY A 533 8.54 25.80 -2.22
N THR A 534 8.65 26.14 -3.50
CA THR A 534 8.85 27.54 -3.92
C THR A 534 7.62 28.39 -3.60
N PRO A 535 7.79 29.57 -2.98
CA PRO A 535 6.67 30.46 -2.71
C PRO A 535 6.11 31.03 -4.02
N VAL A 536 4.83 31.39 -4.01
CA VAL A 536 4.26 32.22 -5.08
C VAL A 536 4.94 33.60 -5.02
N ALA A 537 5.34 34.15 -6.16
CA ALA A 537 6.00 35.44 -6.20
C ALA A 537 5.05 36.54 -5.73
N ARG A 538 5.45 37.35 -4.74
CA ARG A 538 4.63 38.46 -4.22
C ARG A 538 4.34 39.56 -5.24
N THR A 539 5.12 39.62 -6.31
CA THR A 539 4.94 40.54 -7.43
C THR A 539 3.90 40.05 -8.45
N ASP A 540 3.40 38.81 -8.31
CA ASP A 540 2.36 38.25 -9.16
C ASP A 540 1.02 38.95 -8.88
N LYS A 541 0.35 39.41 -9.93
CA LYS A 541 -0.95 40.10 -9.80
C LYS A 541 -2.02 39.19 -9.19
N ASP A 542 -1.89 37.88 -9.39
CA ASP A 542 -2.80 36.86 -8.87
C ASP A 542 -2.23 36.19 -7.61
N TYR A 543 -1.31 36.83 -6.89
CA TYR A 543 -0.62 36.24 -5.73
C TYR A 543 -1.60 35.61 -4.73
N GLU A 544 -2.55 36.39 -4.21
CA GLU A 544 -3.51 35.92 -3.21
C GLU A 544 -4.37 34.78 -3.74
N ARG A 545 -4.92 34.94 -4.97
CA ARG A 545 -5.69 33.90 -5.66
C ARG A 545 -4.91 32.57 -5.74
N LYS A 546 -3.66 32.61 -6.24
CA LYS A 546 -2.83 31.42 -6.41
C LYS A 546 -2.52 30.75 -5.07
N VAL A 547 -2.16 31.55 -4.07
CA VAL A 547 -1.85 31.08 -2.71
C VAL A 547 -3.05 30.37 -2.08
N TYR A 548 -4.25 30.98 -2.12
CA TYR A 548 -5.46 30.41 -1.54
C TYR A 548 -5.97 29.19 -2.32
N THR A 549 -6.00 29.27 -3.66
CA THR A 549 -6.37 28.12 -4.51
C THR A 549 -5.45 26.93 -4.26
N ASN A 550 -4.12 27.14 -4.17
CA ASN A 550 -3.17 26.07 -3.85
C ASN A 550 -3.47 25.43 -2.50
N LEU A 551 -3.74 26.23 -1.47
CA LEU A 551 -4.04 25.74 -0.13
C LEU A 551 -5.34 24.92 -0.08
N ILE A 552 -6.42 25.45 -0.66
CA ILE A 552 -7.75 24.84 -0.61
C ILE A 552 -7.79 23.54 -1.44
N SER A 553 -7.22 23.56 -2.66
CA SER A 553 -7.16 22.37 -3.52
C SER A 553 -6.33 21.23 -2.92
N ARG A 554 -5.29 21.55 -2.14
CA ARG A 554 -4.50 20.55 -1.41
C ARG A 554 -5.27 19.89 -0.29
N ILE A 555 -5.96 20.68 0.54
CA ILE A 555 -6.83 20.13 1.59
C ILE A 555 -7.91 19.25 0.95
N ALA A 556 -8.43 19.64 -0.21
CA ALA A 556 -9.39 18.82 -0.94
C ALA A 556 -8.84 17.47 -1.43
N CYS A 557 -7.53 17.29 -1.61
CA CYS A 557 -6.95 15.96 -1.89
C CYS A 557 -7.12 14.95 -0.74
N LEU A 558 -7.49 15.39 0.47
CA LEU A 558 -7.83 14.48 1.56
C LEU A 558 -9.08 13.66 1.24
N GLY A 559 -10.02 14.20 0.45
CA GLY A 559 -11.25 13.52 0.07
C GLY A 559 -11.17 12.86 -1.31
N ARG A 560 -12.14 12.00 -1.60
CA ARG A 560 -12.24 11.29 -2.88
C ARG A 560 -13.27 11.94 -3.79
N ILE A 561 -12.92 12.11 -5.07
CA ILE A 561 -13.89 12.58 -6.07
C ILE A 561 -14.96 11.53 -6.34
N ARG A 562 -16.23 11.95 -6.43
CA ARG A 562 -17.35 11.04 -6.74
C ARG A 562 -17.40 10.75 -8.24
N HIS A 563 -16.71 9.69 -8.64
CA HIS A 563 -16.54 9.30 -10.03
C HIS A 563 -17.27 7.99 -10.35
N LYS A 564 -17.72 7.81 -11.59
CA LYS A 564 -18.24 6.52 -12.07
C LYS A 564 -17.08 5.53 -12.28
N PRO A 565 -17.30 4.21 -12.29
CA PRO A 565 -16.24 3.22 -12.59
C PRO A 565 -15.85 3.26 -14.08
N MET A 566 -15.08 4.27 -14.47
CA MET A 566 -14.53 4.48 -15.81
C MET A 566 -13.22 5.28 -15.71
N GLY A 567 -12.42 5.28 -16.77
CA GLY A 567 -11.19 6.06 -16.83
C GLY A 567 -11.45 7.56 -16.67
N PHE A 568 -10.58 8.24 -15.93
CA PHE A 568 -10.68 9.69 -15.73
C PHE A 568 -10.42 10.46 -17.01
N VAL A 569 -11.24 11.48 -17.25
CA VAL A 569 -11.05 12.47 -18.32
C VAL A 569 -11.11 13.86 -17.68
N GLY A 570 -10.08 14.67 -17.90
CA GLY A 570 -10.02 16.00 -17.33
C GLY A 570 -8.59 16.53 -17.24
N PRO A 571 -8.42 17.74 -16.68
CA PRO A 571 -7.10 18.31 -16.42
C PRO A 571 -6.32 17.44 -15.42
N LEU A 572 -5.00 17.47 -15.56
CA LEU A 572 -4.04 16.81 -14.67
C LEU A 572 -3.19 17.86 -13.96
N ASP A 573 -2.79 17.57 -12.72
CA ASP A 573 -1.94 18.46 -11.93
C ASP A 573 -0.89 17.66 -11.13
N ARG A 574 0.37 17.75 -11.57
CA ARG A 574 1.51 17.06 -10.94
C ARG A 574 1.75 17.55 -9.50
N GLN A 575 1.43 18.81 -9.19
CA GLN A 575 1.60 19.34 -7.85
C GLN A 575 0.58 18.75 -6.88
N LEU A 576 -0.68 18.59 -7.32
CA LEU A 576 -1.72 17.94 -6.53
C LEU A 576 -1.50 16.44 -6.40
N LEU A 577 -0.96 15.77 -7.45
CA LEU A 577 -0.47 14.39 -7.33
C LEU A 577 0.62 14.27 -6.26
N THR A 578 1.62 15.15 -6.29
CA THR A 578 2.70 15.18 -5.29
C THR A 578 2.14 15.35 -3.88
N TYR A 579 1.10 16.17 -3.72
CA TYR A 579 0.44 16.36 -2.44
C TYR A 579 -0.40 15.14 -2.01
N ALA A 580 -1.10 14.49 -2.95
CA ALA A 580 -1.83 13.26 -2.68
C ALA A 580 -0.89 12.17 -2.13
N TRP A 581 0.32 12.04 -2.69
CA TRP A 581 1.32 11.10 -2.15
C TRP A 581 1.85 11.45 -0.76
N LYS A 582 1.82 12.74 -0.34
CA LYS A 582 2.07 13.11 1.06
C LYS A 582 0.98 12.58 1.98
N ILE A 583 -0.28 12.69 1.55
CA ILE A 583 -1.45 12.15 2.25
C ILE A 583 -1.30 10.62 2.37
N THR A 584 -0.92 9.94 1.28
CA THR A 584 -0.64 8.50 1.28
C THR A 584 0.43 8.12 2.30
N ALA A 585 1.57 8.81 2.31
CA ALA A 585 2.68 8.51 3.22
C ALA A 585 2.28 8.65 4.70
N ILE A 586 1.49 9.67 5.03
CA ILE A 586 0.95 9.86 6.38
C ILE A 586 -0.07 8.76 6.69
N ARG A 587 -1.04 8.51 5.80
CA ARG A 587 -2.07 7.47 5.96
C ARG A 587 -1.44 6.10 6.25
N THR A 588 -0.47 5.67 5.45
CA THR A 588 0.23 4.40 5.64
C THR A 588 0.96 4.37 6.98
N SER A 589 1.68 5.43 7.35
CA SER A 589 2.39 5.47 8.64
C SER A 589 1.43 5.38 9.85
N LEU A 590 0.24 6.00 9.76
CA LEU A 590 -0.78 5.89 10.81
C LEU A 590 -1.43 4.50 10.83
N ARG A 591 -1.64 3.88 9.66
CA ARG A 591 -2.13 2.50 9.55
C ARG A 591 -1.15 1.52 10.19
N ASP A 592 0.13 1.61 9.86
CA ASP A 592 1.18 0.73 10.40
C ASP A 592 1.27 0.82 11.92
N LEU A 593 1.17 2.06 12.45
CA LEU A 593 1.14 2.28 13.90
C LEU A 593 -0.09 1.63 14.54
N LEU A 594 -1.27 1.79 13.93
CA LEU A 594 -2.52 1.23 14.45
C LEU A 594 -2.49 -0.31 14.47
N GLU A 595 -2.02 -0.94 13.38
CA GLU A 595 -1.82 -2.39 13.27
C GLU A 595 -0.82 -2.91 14.30
N THR A 596 0.24 -2.14 14.55
CA THR A 596 1.23 -2.49 15.57
C THR A 596 0.66 -2.39 16.98
N VAL A 597 -0.17 -1.37 17.25
CA VAL A 597 -0.85 -1.21 18.55
C VAL A 597 -1.77 -2.40 18.82
N ILE A 598 -2.66 -2.76 17.89
CA ILE A 598 -3.58 -3.90 18.08
C ILE A 598 -2.81 -5.22 18.21
N THR A 599 -1.78 -5.44 17.39
CA THR A 599 -0.95 -6.65 17.47
C THR A 599 -0.22 -6.74 18.81
N SER A 600 0.29 -5.63 19.34
CA SER A 600 0.94 -5.61 20.66
C SER A 600 -0.01 -6.01 21.78
N MET A 601 -1.30 -5.69 21.69
CA MET A 601 -2.30 -6.10 22.68
C MET A 601 -2.44 -7.63 22.71
N PHE A 602 -2.45 -8.27 21.54
CA PHE A 602 -2.49 -9.72 21.42
C PHE A 602 -1.21 -10.39 21.95
N LEU A 603 -0.03 -9.88 21.55
CA LEU A 603 1.26 -10.41 22.01
C LEU A 603 1.46 -10.28 23.53
N ASN A 604 0.89 -9.24 24.13
CA ASN A 604 0.95 -9.01 25.58
C ASN A 604 -0.09 -9.82 26.37
N GLY A 605 -0.94 -10.60 25.69
CA GLY A 605 -2.00 -11.39 26.33
C GLY A 605 -3.16 -10.55 26.88
N ASP A 606 -3.29 -9.28 26.47
CA ASP A 606 -4.40 -8.42 26.90
C ASP A 606 -5.74 -8.89 26.30
N ILE A 607 -5.70 -9.58 25.16
CA ILE A 607 -6.85 -9.99 24.37
C ILE A 607 -7.01 -11.53 24.39
N GLU A 608 -8.26 -12.00 24.41
CA GLU A 608 -8.60 -13.41 24.19
C GLU A 608 -8.24 -13.87 22.78
N ARG A 609 -7.39 -14.91 22.70
CA ARG A 609 -6.79 -15.41 21.47
C ARG A 609 -7.69 -16.39 20.71
N GLU A 610 -8.51 -17.15 21.43
CA GLU A 610 -9.49 -18.06 20.82
C GLU A 610 -10.67 -17.25 20.29
N ARG A 611 -10.66 -16.96 18.98
CA ARG A 611 -11.67 -16.11 18.35
C ARG A 611 -11.85 -16.42 16.86
N SER A 612 -13.04 -16.09 16.34
CA SER A 612 -13.44 -16.32 14.94
C SER A 612 -13.71 -15.03 14.16
N ASP A 613 -13.63 -13.87 14.80
CA ASP A 613 -13.99 -12.54 14.29
C ASP A 613 -12.79 -11.75 13.72
N TRP A 614 -11.71 -12.43 13.32
CA TRP A 614 -10.48 -11.81 12.80
C TRP A 614 -10.73 -10.88 11.61
N THR A 615 -11.54 -11.31 10.64
CA THR A 615 -11.87 -10.51 9.45
C THR A 615 -12.62 -9.24 9.83
N THR A 616 -13.52 -9.31 10.81
CA THR A 616 -14.26 -8.16 11.35
C THR A 616 -13.32 -7.14 11.99
N LEU A 617 -12.32 -7.61 12.77
CA LEU A 617 -11.31 -6.71 13.36
C LEU A 617 -10.54 -5.96 12.27
N VAL A 618 -10.01 -6.68 11.29
CA VAL A 618 -9.19 -6.09 10.21
C VAL A 618 -9.99 -5.09 9.37
N GLN A 619 -11.24 -5.44 9.03
CA GLN A 619 -12.12 -4.62 8.20
C GLN A 619 -12.54 -3.30 8.87
N LYS A 620 -12.71 -3.31 10.21
CA LYS A 620 -13.12 -2.12 10.98
C LYS A 620 -11.97 -1.14 11.25
N LEU A 621 -10.71 -1.53 11.03
CA LEU A 621 -9.58 -0.62 11.19
C LEU A 621 -9.55 0.43 10.05
N PRO A 622 -9.39 1.74 10.34
CA PRO A 622 -9.33 2.82 9.35
C PRO A 622 -8.06 2.82 8.49
N PHE A 623 -7.98 3.76 7.55
CA PHE A 623 -6.79 4.10 6.74
C PHE A 623 -6.41 3.05 5.68
N ALA A 624 -7.38 2.25 5.22
CA ALA A 624 -7.13 1.15 4.28
C ALA A 624 -7.04 1.56 2.80
N SER A 625 -7.60 2.71 2.41
CA SER A 625 -7.74 3.11 1.00
C SER A 625 -7.28 4.53 0.73
N ASP A 626 -6.84 4.76 -0.49
CA ASP A 626 -6.34 6.05 -0.94
C ASP A 626 -7.32 6.78 -1.88
N ASN A 627 -7.32 8.11 -1.78
CA ASN A 627 -8.27 9.01 -2.43
C ASN A 627 -7.70 9.67 -3.70
N GLY A 628 -6.37 9.76 -3.83
CA GLY A 628 -5.71 10.39 -4.97
C GLY A 628 -5.92 11.91 -5.07
N SER A 629 -5.49 12.52 -6.17
CA SER A 629 -5.53 13.97 -6.39
C SER A 629 -6.80 14.48 -7.08
N GLY A 630 -7.69 13.58 -7.51
CA GLY A 630 -8.84 13.91 -8.35
C GLY A 630 -9.76 14.97 -7.74
N LEU A 631 -10.04 14.91 -6.43
CA LEU A 631 -10.89 15.91 -5.78
C LEU A 631 -10.21 17.29 -5.71
N GLY A 632 -8.91 17.32 -5.39
CA GLY A 632 -8.14 18.55 -5.40
C GLY A 632 -8.09 19.20 -6.78
N ILE A 633 -7.95 18.40 -7.84
CA ILE A 633 -7.99 18.89 -9.22
C ILE A 633 -9.36 19.52 -9.51
N ALA A 634 -10.46 18.85 -9.17
CA ALA A 634 -11.81 19.38 -9.37
C ALA A 634 -12.04 20.70 -8.62
N VAL A 635 -11.58 20.81 -7.37
CA VAL A 635 -11.64 22.04 -6.59
C VAL A 635 -10.82 23.15 -7.22
N LYS A 636 -9.58 22.86 -7.64
CA LYS A 636 -8.72 23.84 -8.30
C LYS A 636 -9.35 24.36 -9.59
N THR A 637 -9.82 23.46 -10.45
CA THR A 637 -10.50 23.83 -11.70
C THR A 637 -11.75 24.68 -11.45
N TYR A 638 -12.55 24.34 -10.44
CA TYR A 638 -13.70 25.15 -10.04
C TYR A 638 -13.29 26.56 -9.58
N LEU A 639 -12.32 26.65 -8.67
CA LEU A 639 -11.87 27.94 -8.14
C LEU A 639 -11.22 28.80 -9.22
N ASP A 640 -10.45 28.21 -10.13
CA ASP A 640 -9.86 28.95 -11.24
C ASP A 640 -10.95 29.51 -12.17
N ALA A 641 -11.94 28.70 -12.52
CA ALA A 641 -13.04 29.14 -13.37
C ALA A 641 -13.91 30.25 -12.75
N VAL A 642 -14.20 30.16 -11.44
CA VAL A 642 -14.95 31.21 -10.73
C VAL A 642 -14.19 32.54 -10.74
N ASN A 643 -12.86 32.50 -10.66
CA ASN A 643 -12.02 33.70 -10.60
C ASN A 643 -11.63 34.26 -11.98
N ASP A 644 -11.84 33.52 -13.07
CA ASP A 644 -11.62 34.01 -14.43
C ASP A 644 -12.78 34.88 -14.93
N GLU A 645 -13.94 34.84 -14.26
CA GLU A 645 -15.08 35.69 -14.56
C GLU A 645 -15.04 37.02 -13.77
N PRO A 646 -15.55 38.12 -14.37
CA PRO A 646 -15.53 39.44 -13.73
C PRO A 646 -16.45 39.55 -12.51
N GLU A 647 -17.55 38.79 -12.48
CA GLU A 647 -18.53 38.80 -11.38
C GLU A 647 -18.84 37.38 -10.90
N ILE A 648 -18.73 37.16 -9.59
CA ILE A 648 -19.03 35.88 -8.94
C ILE A 648 -20.50 35.89 -8.53
N THR A 649 -21.35 35.26 -9.33
CA THR A 649 -22.80 35.12 -9.07
C THR A 649 -23.18 33.68 -8.75
N ASP A 650 -24.29 33.45 -8.04
CA ASP A 650 -24.78 32.09 -7.78
C ASP A 650 -25.18 31.34 -9.06
N THR A 651 -25.63 32.08 -10.07
CA THR A 651 -25.88 31.55 -11.42
C THR A 651 -24.59 31.02 -12.04
N LEU A 652 -23.48 31.76 -11.96
CA LEU A 652 -22.18 31.32 -12.46
C LEU A 652 -21.72 30.03 -11.76
N LYS A 653 -21.77 30.03 -10.41
CA LYS A 653 -21.39 28.84 -9.61
C LYS A 653 -22.20 27.62 -10.03
N THR A 654 -23.50 27.79 -10.26
CA THR A 654 -24.40 26.73 -10.70
C THR A 654 -24.03 26.22 -12.10
N THR A 655 -23.79 27.11 -13.06
CA THR A 655 -23.36 26.77 -14.42
C THR A 655 -22.03 25.99 -14.43
N ILE A 656 -21.05 26.39 -13.60
CA ILE A 656 -19.77 25.67 -13.46
C ILE A 656 -20.01 24.29 -12.82
N LYS A 657 -20.78 24.20 -11.73
CA LYS A 657 -21.11 22.95 -11.03
C LYS A 657 -21.87 21.96 -11.95
N GLN A 658 -22.69 22.48 -12.86
CA GLN A 658 -23.43 21.71 -13.86
C GLN A 658 -22.62 21.39 -15.12
N GLN A 659 -21.41 21.95 -15.26
CA GLN A 659 -20.50 21.77 -16.39
C GLN A 659 -21.12 22.16 -17.73
N GLU A 660 -21.75 23.33 -17.75
CA GLU A 660 -22.41 23.88 -18.93
C GLU A 660 -21.47 24.78 -19.76
N GLY A 661 -21.70 24.82 -21.07
CA GLY A 661 -20.93 25.65 -22.00
C GLY A 661 -19.43 25.34 -21.96
N LYS A 662 -18.62 26.36 -21.67
CA LYS A 662 -17.15 26.28 -21.66
C LYS A 662 -16.57 25.55 -20.44
N TYR A 663 -17.37 25.23 -19.42
CA TYR A 663 -16.93 24.61 -18.16
C TYR A 663 -17.04 23.07 -18.16
N ASN A 664 -16.99 22.45 -19.34
CA ASN A 664 -17.17 21.01 -19.51
C ASN A 664 -15.84 20.23 -19.47
N TRP A 665 -15.14 20.27 -18.33
CA TRP A 665 -13.83 19.60 -18.18
C TRP A 665 -13.92 18.13 -17.80
N PHE A 666 -14.94 17.76 -17.02
CA PHE A 666 -15.15 16.42 -16.47
C PHE A 666 -16.44 15.83 -17.04
N GLN A 667 -16.42 15.48 -18.34
CA GLN A 667 -17.58 14.97 -19.08
C GLN A 667 -18.30 13.82 -18.35
N GLN A 668 -17.54 12.97 -17.68
CA GLN A 668 -18.01 11.82 -16.93
C GLN A 668 -18.75 12.15 -15.62
N LEU A 669 -18.60 13.37 -15.11
CA LEU A 669 -19.31 13.88 -13.94
C LEU A 669 -20.57 14.68 -14.31
N LYS A 670 -20.86 14.84 -15.61
CA LYS A 670 -21.99 15.63 -16.11
C LYS A 670 -23.34 14.93 -15.83
N GLY A 671 -24.35 15.72 -15.46
CA GLY A 671 -25.75 15.28 -15.32
C GLY A 671 -26.09 14.48 -14.05
N SER A 672 -25.11 13.99 -13.28
CA SER A 672 -25.34 13.22 -12.04
C SER A 672 -25.27 14.06 -10.75
N GLY A 673 -24.96 15.35 -10.86
CA GLY A 673 -24.62 16.21 -9.70
C GLY A 673 -23.37 15.75 -8.94
N SER A 674 -22.55 14.89 -9.55
CA SER A 674 -21.35 14.32 -8.92
C SER A 674 -20.31 15.39 -8.59
N LEU A 675 -20.13 16.40 -9.46
CA LEU A 675 -19.21 17.49 -9.20
C LEU A 675 -19.67 18.32 -7.99
N THR A 676 -20.94 18.72 -7.93
CA THR A 676 -21.52 19.42 -6.77
C THR A 676 -21.28 18.66 -5.48
N LYS A 677 -21.64 17.37 -5.43
CA LYS A 677 -21.44 16.52 -4.24
C LYS A 677 -19.97 16.37 -3.86
N SER A 678 -19.06 16.40 -4.84
CA SER A 678 -17.62 16.34 -4.61
C SER A 678 -17.10 17.66 -4.01
N LEU A 679 -17.54 18.80 -4.55
CA LEU A 679 -17.21 20.11 -4.01
C LEU A 679 -17.76 20.29 -2.60
N ASP A 680 -19.01 19.89 -2.34
CA ASP A 680 -19.61 19.93 -1.00
C ASP A 680 -18.80 19.12 0.02
N GLN A 681 -18.30 17.94 -0.39
CA GLN A 681 -17.39 17.15 0.42
C GLN A 681 -16.07 17.89 0.69
N ALA A 682 -15.48 18.52 -0.33
CA ALA A 682 -14.25 19.29 -0.14
C ALA A 682 -14.44 20.48 0.82
N TRP A 683 -15.58 21.18 0.75
CA TRP A 683 -15.91 22.27 1.66
C TRP A 683 -16.08 21.76 3.09
N LYS A 684 -16.72 20.61 3.27
CA LYS A 684 -16.87 19.98 4.59
C LYS A 684 -15.51 19.60 5.19
N ILE A 685 -14.60 19.05 4.38
CA ILE A 685 -13.22 18.74 4.81
C ILE A 685 -12.45 20.03 5.16
N TRP A 686 -12.60 21.08 4.35
CA TRP A 686 -12.03 22.39 4.65
C TRP A 686 -12.51 22.93 6.00
N ASP A 687 -13.83 22.92 6.23
CA ASP A 687 -14.43 23.42 7.48
C ASP A 687 -13.92 22.62 8.69
N ALA A 688 -13.74 21.30 8.57
CA ALA A 688 -13.18 20.45 9.62
C ALA A 688 -11.72 20.80 9.95
N VAL A 689 -10.85 20.91 8.93
CA VAL A 689 -9.44 21.30 9.11
C VAL A 689 -9.33 22.73 9.67
N TYR A 690 -10.18 23.64 9.18
CA TYR A 690 -10.24 25.01 9.69
C TYR A 690 -10.65 25.03 11.17
N ALA A 691 -11.70 24.29 11.56
CA ALA A 691 -12.13 24.22 12.96
C ALA A 691 -11.05 23.63 13.90
N ALA A 692 -10.30 22.62 13.46
CA ALA A 692 -9.12 22.16 14.20
C ALA A 692 -8.09 23.28 14.36
N SER A 693 -7.83 24.06 13.30
CA SER A 693 -6.82 25.12 13.31
C SER A 693 -7.13 26.28 14.28
N GLN A 694 -8.41 26.45 14.63
CA GLN A 694 -8.87 27.49 15.55
C GLN A 694 -8.99 26.99 17.01
N ALA A 695 -8.62 25.73 17.28
CA ALA A 695 -8.72 25.17 18.62
C ALA A 695 -7.81 25.92 19.61
N PRO A 696 -8.25 26.11 20.87
CA PRO A 696 -7.47 26.84 21.85
C PRO A 696 -6.25 26.03 22.33
N GLY A 697 -5.11 26.70 22.48
CA GLY A 697 -3.91 26.12 23.09
C GLY A 697 -3.06 25.26 22.15
N ILE A 698 -3.33 25.27 20.84
CA ILE A 698 -2.44 24.69 19.83
C ILE A 698 -1.70 25.79 19.07
N GLU A 699 -0.46 25.52 18.68
CA GLU A 699 0.28 26.36 17.76
C GLU A 699 0.13 25.76 16.35
N VAL A 700 -0.45 26.54 15.44
CA VAL A 700 -0.72 26.11 14.07
C VAL A 700 0.14 26.94 13.12
N ALA A 701 1.02 26.25 12.39
CA ALA A 701 1.77 26.87 11.31
C ALA A 701 0.78 27.44 10.28
N GLN A 702 1.04 28.67 9.82
CA GLN A 702 0.20 29.35 8.81
C GLN A 702 -1.26 29.60 9.25
N SER A 703 -1.55 29.72 10.55
CA SER A 703 -2.90 30.01 11.06
C SER A 703 -3.55 31.25 10.40
N LYS A 704 -2.78 32.34 10.24
CA LYS A 704 -3.26 33.56 9.55
C LYS A 704 -3.69 33.28 8.11
N LEU A 705 -2.90 32.51 7.37
CA LEU A 705 -3.18 32.15 5.98
C LEU A 705 -4.47 31.34 5.87
N LEU A 706 -4.72 30.41 6.79
CA LEU A 706 -5.95 29.62 6.83
C LEU A 706 -7.19 30.51 7.05
N SER A 707 -7.11 31.50 7.95
CA SER A 707 -8.20 32.45 8.17
C SER A 707 -8.49 33.32 6.95
N GLU A 708 -7.44 33.89 6.33
CA GLU A 708 -7.59 34.70 5.10
C GLU A 708 -8.17 33.88 3.94
N ALA A 709 -7.70 32.63 3.77
CA ALA A 709 -8.24 31.73 2.75
C ALA A 709 -9.69 31.31 3.02
N ASN A 710 -10.10 31.19 4.29
CA ASN A 710 -11.47 30.86 4.67
C ASN A 710 -12.45 32.00 4.33
N GLU A 711 -12.07 33.24 4.64
CA GLU A 711 -12.83 34.42 4.23
C GLU A 711 -12.93 34.51 2.70
N TRP A 712 -11.82 34.28 2.00
CA TRP A 712 -11.78 34.28 0.54
C TRP A 712 -12.65 33.19 -0.10
N LEU A 713 -12.70 31.98 0.50
CA LEU A 713 -13.50 30.85 0.02
C LEU A 713 -15.01 31.08 0.23
N THR A 714 -15.40 31.80 1.29
CA THR A 714 -16.81 31.98 1.67
C THR A 714 -17.66 32.60 0.55
N THR A 715 -17.10 33.51 -0.23
CA THR A 715 -17.79 34.13 -1.38
C THR A 715 -17.82 33.25 -2.63
N ARG A 716 -16.97 32.20 -2.69
CA ARG A 716 -16.72 31.37 -3.88
C ARG A 716 -17.34 29.98 -3.84
N ARG A 717 -17.61 29.43 -2.67
CA ARG A 717 -18.24 28.11 -2.52
C ARG A 717 -19.72 28.09 -2.89
#